data_AF-A0A1I6YLG1-F1
#
_entry.id   AF-A0A1I6YLG1-F1
#
_cell.length_a   1.000
_cell.length_b   1.000
_cell.length_c   1.000
_cell.angle_alpha   90.00
_cell.angle_beta   90.00
_cell.angle_gamma   90.00
#
_symmetry.space_group_name_H-M   'P 1'
#
loop_
_entity.id
_entity.type
_entity.pdbx_description
1 polymer ?
#
loop_
_entity_poly.entity_id
_entity_poly.type
_entity_poly.pdbx_seq_one_letter_code
_entity_poly.pdbx_strand_id
1 'polypeptide(L)'
;MLKVSLKTEYPEVALLWHPTLNGELRPEDVAPHSNKMVWWTCKENHAYPRTVDQQVTRSISCPVCNGKRYVRGVNDVKTKYPQIADEWDNSVNGDKKPEDFSFLSAERVGWKCKECGHTWTVPIKNRCVYGNGCKVCATKRRWDSRYRNMQLGITIPELLEEWDYELNEKGPECYSDHSNATVYWHCKKCGYKYQAKIYNKANGRKCACCQRKVVVPGINDLATTHPDIAKEWYQPLNGDTTPSDVMSGSGKKFYWICPRGHIYPATIGHRTSVNGTGCPECNSGRQTSFAEQALFYYVKQVFPNAINGYKDIFSKSMELDVFIPDIQVGIEYDGVYWHHKKPATYERERRKYCICKEHGITLLRVREERIDENETPPADWCCFLPPDRPSNEALNCGIETVLQKIGEITHQDIGAEISALGIDCSKDRFEILAYLKGPVKNSVQEVAPELVKEWDYEKNGTLKPDMIAAGSSQSVYWRCTKCGYSWDTPIYNRARSHTGCPKCAGFVFEKGFNDLETKRPDLLADWDYESNSVDGIVPSEIMFNSSRRVKWICHTCGHRWTAPIRNRSVDGNGCIQCGYKAGKEEKRKRIIEKQGCVSDPLLLKEWDFERNDELGLHPSELPPGSNKSVYWICSKCGHRWKAPIARRNKGAGCRKCADKANPDLKRKSLIAQGRALTDELLIKEWDYELNSKMPQDYTFGSKVKVHWICSKCGHKWPASINSRSKGAGCPACAGNIVVTGRNDLATLHPELLKEWDYEKNTDKIPEQVAGASHQKFWWICPKGHGSYPASVSHRINGTGCPTCGNLRIAEKSSRPVDQLSLDGEYIKTFKSVKAASEEMGLSKGAISNAIRKNATSGGFRWRHHSGKE
;
A
#
# COMPACT_ATOMS: atom_id res chain seq x y z
N MET A 1 62.63 -47.10 -97.82
CA MET A 1 61.86 -46.03 -97.14
C MET A 1 60.39 -46.36 -97.24
N LEU A 2 59.64 -46.21 -96.14
CA LEU A 2 58.20 -46.41 -96.14
C LEU A 2 57.55 -45.38 -97.07
N LYS A 3 56.65 -45.80 -97.97
CA LYS A 3 55.91 -44.90 -98.89
C LYS A 3 55.04 -43.88 -98.14
N VAL A 4 54.73 -44.16 -96.88
CA VAL A 4 53.96 -43.31 -95.97
C VAL A 4 54.58 -43.45 -94.58
N SER A 5 55.17 -42.37 -94.05
CA SER A 5 55.82 -42.34 -92.72
C SER A 5 55.07 -41.42 -91.75
N LEU A 6 55.30 -41.59 -90.44
CA LEU A 6 54.71 -40.73 -89.41
C LEU A 6 55.08 -39.25 -89.64
N LYS A 7 56.33 -38.95 -89.99
CA LYS A 7 56.77 -37.57 -90.26
C LYS A 7 56.03 -36.91 -91.43
N THR A 8 55.72 -37.71 -92.45
CA THR A 8 55.10 -37.19 -93.68
C THR A 8 53.59 -37.01 -93.55
N GLU A 9 52.87 -37.91 -92.84
CA GLU A 9 51.41 -37.77 -92.68
C GLU A 9 50.99 -36.97 -91.45
N TYR A 10 51.75 -37.04 -90.36
CA TYR A 10 51.43 -36.36 -89.10
C TYR A 10 52.65 -35.58 -88.58
N PRO A 11 53.11 -34.53 -89.30
CA PRO A 11 54.30 -33.78 -88.95
C PRO A 11 54.23 -33.14 -87.55
N GLU A 12 53.05 -32.70 -87.11
CA GLU A 12 52.83 -32.15 -85.77
C GLU A 12 52.96 -33.20 -84.66
N VAL A 13 52.63 -34.46 -84.93
CA VAL A 13 52.84 -35.57 -83.99
C VAL A 13 54.32 -35.95 -83.96
N ALA A 14 54.98 -35.96 -85.12
CA ALA A 14 56.42 -36.23 -85.21
C ALA A 14 57.28 -35.22 -84.43
N LEU A 15 56.83 -33.96 -84.28
CA LEU A 15 57.49 -32.97 -83.41
C LEU A 15 57.50 -33.35 -81.93
N LEU A 16 56.61 -34.24 -81.49
CA LEU A 16 56.56 -34.73 -80.11
C LEU A 16 57.50 -35.93 -79.90
N TRP A 17 58.26 -36.36 -80.91
CA TRP A 17 59.22 -37.45 -80.75
C TRP A 17 60.29 -37.08 -79.73
N HIS A 18 60.55 -37.95 -78.75
CA HIS A 18 61.58 -37.63 -77.77
C HIS A 18 62.96 -37.61 -78.45
N PRO A 19 63.78 -36.55 -78.24
CA PRO A 19 65.01 -36.34 -79.01
C PRO A 19 66.07 -37.44 -78.83
N THR A 20 66.14 -38.09 -77.66
CA THR A 20 67.20 -39.06 -77.34
C THR A 20 66.73 -40.45 -76.87
N LEU A 21 65.50 -40.62 -76.37
CA LEU A 21 65.06 -41.87 -75.73
C LEU A 21 64.63 -42.97 -76.70
N ASN A 22 64.56 -42.66 -78.00
CA ASN A 22 64.19 -43.62 -79.04
C ASN A 22 65.40 -44.25 -79.76
N GLY A 23 66.63 -43.97 -79.31
CA GLY A 23 67.85 -44.43 -79.97
C GLY A 23 67.94 -43.92 -81.41
N GLU A 24 68.34 -44.78 -82.35
CA GLU A 24 68.47 -44.44 -83.77
C GLU A 24 67.13 -44.38 -84.55
N LEU A 25 66.02 -44.74 -83.90
CA LEU A 25 64.71 -44.80 -84.56
C LEU A 25 64.13 -43.39 -84.76
N ARG A 26 63.93 -42.99 -86.02
CA ARG A 26 63.37 -41.66 -86.38
C ARG A 26 61.89 -41.75 -86.74
N PRO A 27 61.13 -40.64 -86.65
CA PRO A 27 59.75 -40.59 -87.12
C PRO A 27 59.55 -40.98 -88.60
N GLU A 28 60.59 -40.88 -89.42
CA GLU A 28 60.59 -41.28 -90.84
C GLU A 28 60.62 -42.80 -91.01
N ASP A 29 61.08 -43.53 -90.00
CA ASP A 29 61.31 -44.97 -90.03
C ASP A 29 60.07 -45.77 -89.56
N VAL A 30 58.98 -45.10 -89.19
CA VAL A 30 57.79 -45.72 -88.59
C VAL A 30 56.51 -45.28 -89.29
N ALA A 31 55.61 -46.22 -89.54
CA ALA A 31 54.29 -45.94 -90.13
C ALA A 31 53.35 -45.26 -89.10
N PRO A 32 52.46 -44.33 -89.52
CA PRO A 32 51.58 -43.57 -88.62
C PRO A 32 50.67 -44.38 -87.68
N HIS A 33 50.24 -45.56 -88.10
CA HIS A 33 49.36 -46.45 -87.32
C HIS A 33 50.10 -47.67 -86.76
N SER A 34 51.39 -47.52 -86.45
CA SER A 34 52.20 -48.61 -85.91
C SER A 34 51.93 -48.84 -84.41
N ASN A 35 51.75 -50.09 -84.00
CA ASN A 35 51.73 -50.48 -82.59
C ASN A 35 53.11 -50.43 -81.90
N LYS A 36 54.15 -49.93 -82.58
CA LYS A 36 55.50 -49.79 -82.01
C LYS A 36 55.51 -48.76 -80.88
N MET A 37 55.97 -49.17 -79.70
CA MET A 37 56.07 -48.31 -78.52
C MET A 37 57.35 -47.47 -78.57
N VAL A 38 57.18 -46.16 -78.48
CA VAL A 38 58.26 -45.17 -78.55
C VAL A 38 58.04 -44.10 -77.48
N TRP A 39 59.09 -43.35 -77.18
CA TRP A 39 59.08 -42.25 -76.24
C TRP A 39 58.70 -40.94 -76.92
N TRP A 40 57.78 -40.23 -76.29
CA TRP A 40 57.32 -38.91 -76.69
C TRP A 40 57.73 -37.89 -75.64
N THR A 41 57.88 -36.65 -76.05
CA THR A 41 58.01 -35.49 -75.17
C THR A 41 56.87 -34.51 -75.44
N CYS A 42 56.32 -33.90 -74.41
CA CYS A 42 55.36 -32.80 -74.58
C CYS A 42 56.05 -31.44 -74.54
N LYS A 43 55.30 -30.37 -74.83
CA LYS A 43 55.80 -28.97 -74.73
C LYS A 43 56.40 -28.62 -73.36
N GLU A 44 55.89 -29.23 -72.29
CA GLU A 44 56.43 -29.08 -70.92
C GLU A 44 57.60 -30.03 -70.62
N ASN A 45 58.25 -30.61 -71.64
CA ASN A 45 59.40 -31.52 -71.58
C ASN A 45 59.24 -32.83 -70.77
N HIS A 46 58.02 -33.27 -70.49
CA HIS A 46 57.81 -34.58 -69.87
C HIS A 46 57.96 -35.72 -70.88
N ALA A 47 58.84 -36.67 -70.59
CA ALA A 47 59.01 -37.89 -71.38
C ALA A 47 57.97 -38.98 -71.01
N TYR A 48 57.35 -39.61 -72.01
CA TYR A 48 56.39 -40.71 -71.79
C TYR A 48 56.38 -41.75 -72.92
N PRO A 49 56.27 -43.06 -72.62
CA PRO A 49 56.22 -44.09 -73.64
C PRO A 49 54.77 -44.33 -74.11
N ARG A 50 54.57 -44.50 -75.43
CA ARG A 50 53.28 -44.85 -76.04
C ARG A 50 53.48 -45.40 -77.45
N THR A 51 52.54 -46.19 -77.96
CA THR A 51 52.58 -46.63 -79.35
C THR A 51 52.32 -45.49 -80.34
N VAL A 52 52.89 -45.58 -81.54
CA VAL A 52 52.69 -44.58 -82.60
C VAL A 52 51.21 -44.47 -82.99
N ASP A 53 50.53 -45.60 -83.16
CA ASP A 53 49.09 -45.63 -83.47
C ASP A 53 48.26 -44.90 -82.41
N GLN A 54 48.52 -45.15 -81.13
CA GLN A 54 47.80 -44.48 -80.05
C GLN A 54 48.07 -42.97 -79.98
N GLN A 55 49.28 -42.53 -80.38
CA GLN A 55 49.64 -41.12 -80.40
C GLN A 55 48.97 -40.36 -81.55
N VAL A 56 48.75 -41.02 -82.69
CA VAL A 56 48.12 -40.44 -83.89
C VAL A 56 46.59 -40.48 -83.81
N THR A 57 46.01 -41.61 -83.40
CA THR A 57 44.54 -41.81 -83.44
C THR A 57 43.78 -41.14 -82.31
N ARG A 58 44.42 -40.95 -81.15
CA ARG A 58 43.79 -40.31 -79.99
C ARG A 58 44.42 -38.95 -79.79
N SER A 59 43.72 -37.92 -80.26
CA SER A 59 44.00 -36.55 -79.83
C SER A 59 44.13 -36.50 -78.31
N ILE A 60 45.31 -36.13 -77.83
CA ILE A 60 45.58 -35.28 -76.64
C ILE A 60 46.31 -35.91 -75.44
N SER A 61 47.31 -35.11 -75.01
CA SER A 61 47.92 -34.92 -73.68
C SER A 61 48.88 -35.96 -73.11
N CYS A 62 50.03 -35.44 -72.67
CA CYS A 62 51.04 -36.14 -71.87
C CYS A 62 50.43 -36.73 -70.58
N PRO A 63 50.74 -37.99 -70.22
CA PRO A 63 50.21 -38.67 -69.04
C PRO A 63 50.66 -38.03 -67.71
N VAL A 64 51.75 -37.26 -67.70
CA VAL A 64 52.19 -36.49 -66.54
C VAL A 64 51.39 -35.18 -66.44
N CYS A 65 51.24 -34.46 -67.55
CA CYS A 65 50.46 -33.21 -67.59
C CYS A 65 48.97 -33.43 -67.27
N ASN A 66 48.39 -34.54 -67.75
CA ASN A 66 47.02 -34.92 -67.42
C ASN A 66 46.92 -35.77 -66.14
N GLY A 67 48.00 -35.85 -65.37
CA GLY A 67 48.11 -36.49 -64.05
C GLY A 67 47.73 -37.96 -63.94
N LYS A 68 47.62 -38.68 -65.07
CA LYS A 68 47.50 -40.16 -65.09
C LYS A 68 48.76 -40.87 -64.59
N ARG A 69 49.92 -40.20 -64.63
CA ARG A 69 51.18 -40.65 -64.04
C ARG A 69 51.66 -39.62 -63.02
N TYR A 70 51.77 -40.02 -61.74
CA TYR A 70 52.25 -39.16 -60.66
C TYR A 70 53.77 -38.95 -60.72
N VAL A 71 54.19 -37.70 -60.55
CA VAL A 71 55.59 -37.26 -60.44
C VAL A 71 55.65 -36.15 -59.38
N ARG A 72 56.33 -36.42 -58.27
CA ARG A 72 56.55 -35.45 -57.17
C ARG A 72 57.34 -34.25 -57.68
N GLY A 73 56.96 -33.05 -57.24
CA GLY A 73 57.56 -31.78 -57.67
C GLY A 73 57.02 -31.26 -59.00
N VAL A 74 56.08 -31.98 -59.64
CA VAL A 74 55.53 -31.61 -60.95
C VAL A 74 54.02 -31.55 -60.90
N ASN A 75 53.37 -32.67 -60.54
CA ASN A 75 51.92 -32.79 -60.55
C ASN A 75 51.34 -33.25 -59.20
N ASP A 76 52.09 -33.07 -58.12
CA ASP A 76 51.56 -33.20 -56.78
C ASP A 76 50.68 -31.99 -56.39
N VAL A 77 49.83 -32.16 -55.37
CA VAL A 77 48.89 -31.11 -54.93
C VAL A 77 49.62 -29.85 -54.50
N LYS A 78 50.74 -29.97 -53.78
CA LYS A 78 51.47 -28.83 -53.23
C LYS A 78 52.14 -28.00 -54.31
N THR A 79 52.79 -28.65 -55.26
CA THR A 79 53.45 -27.98 -56.39
C THR A 79 52.41 -27.35 -57.32
N LYS A 80 51.32 -28.07 -57.65
CA LYS A 80 50.36 -27.59 -58.66
C LYS A 80 49.32 -26.62 -58.12
N TYR A 81 48.91 -26.78 -56.86
CA TYR A 81 47.88 -25.97 -56.20
C TYR A 81 48.31 -25.57 -54.77
N PRO A 82 49.34 -24.72 -54.62
CA PRO A 82 49.88 -24.36 -53.31
C PRO A 82 48.82 -23.75 -52.38
N GLN A 83 47.96 -22.87 -52.90
CA GLN A 83 46.86 -22.27 -52.13
C GLN A 83 45.81 -23.28 -51.64
N ILE A 84 45.60 -24.39 -52.36
CA ILE A 84 44.69 -25.46 -51.94
C ILE A 84 45.40 -26.39 -50.95
N ALA A 85 46.70 -26.65 -51.13
CA ALA A 85 47.49 -27.43 -50.20
C ALA A 85 47.52 -26.82 -48.79
N ASP A 86 47.39 -25.51 -48.66
CA ASP A 86 47.25 -24.87 -47.34
C ASP A 86 45.90 -25.14 -46.64
N GLU A 87 44.88 -25.61 -47.36
CA GLU A 87 43.62 -26.08 -46.77
C GLU A 87 43.73 -27.53 -46.27
N TRP A 88 44.90 -28.17 -46.37
CA TRP A 88 45.11 -29.54 -45.91
C TRP A 88 45.00 -29.63 -44.39
N ASP A 89 44.09 -30.46 -43.89
CA ASP A 89 43.89 -30.60 -42.45
C ASP A 89 44.77 -31.71 -41.88
N ASN A 90 45.93 -31.33 -41.33
CA ASN A 90 46.87 -32.26 -40.71
C ASN A 90 46.25 -32.98 -39.50
N SER A 91 45.27 -32.39 -38.80
CA SER A 91 44.63 -33.03 -37.65
C SER A 91 43.76 -34.21 -38.06
N VAL A 92 43.22 -34.18 -39.29
CA VAL A 92 42.38 -35.25 -39.85
C VAL A 92 43.21 -36.25 -40.67
N ASN A 93 44.27 -35.79 -41.33
CA ASN A 93 45.01 -36.59 -42.32
C ASN A 93 46.21 -37.36 -41.75
N GLY A 94 46.61 -37.10 -40.51
CA GLY A 94 47.78 -37.74 -39.90
C GLY A 94 49.06 -37.48 -40.71
N ASP A 95 49.81 -38.52 -41.02
CA ASP A 95 51.11 -38.42 -41.71
C ASP A 95 51.03 -38.14 -43.21
N LYS A 96 49.83 -38.14 -43.81
CA LYS A 96 49.64 -37.89 -45.25
C LYS A 96 49.95 -36.44 -45.60
N LYS A 97 50.89 -36.19 -46.53
CA LYS A 97 51.24 -34.84 -46.99
C LYS A 97 50.73 -34.55 -48.41
N PRO A 98 50.34 -33.31 -48.73
CA PRO A 98 49.80 -32.95 -50.04
C PRO A 98 50.76 -33.20 -51.22
N GLU A 99 52.06 -33.13 -50.97
CA GLU A 99 53.13 -33.44 -51.93
C GLU A 99 53.27 -34.93 -52.29
N ASP A 100 52.68 -35.84 -51.51
CA ASP A 100 52.74 -37.28 -51.76
C ASP A 100 51.64 -37.77 -52.72
N PHE A 101 50.72 -36.89 -53.12
CA PHE A 101 49.57 -37.24 -53.95
C PHE A 101 49.49 -36.37 -55.20
N SER A 102 49.18 -37.00 -56.35
CA SER A 102 48.79 -36.27 -57.56
C SER A 102 47.52 -35.44 -57.32
N PHE A 103 47.43 -34.25 -57.92
CA PHE A 103 46.24 -33.40 -57.84
C PHE A 103 44.96 -34.05 -58.42
N LEU A 104 45.09 -35.17 -59.16
CA LEU A 104 43.99 -35.98 -59.68
C LEU A 104 43.66 -37.22 -58.85
N SER A 105 44.29 -37.40 -57.69
CA SER A 105 44.04 -38.56 -56.85
C SER A 105 42.57 -38.64 -56.41
N ALA A 106 42.02 -39.85 -56.42
CA ALA A 106 40.69 -40.14 -55.88
C ALA A 106 40.71 -40.35 -54.34
N GLU A 107 41.90 -40.33 -53.72
CA GLU A 107 42.09 -40.48 -52.29
C GLU A 107 41.30 -39.42 -51.52
N ARG A 108 40.56 -39.84 -50.49
CA ARG A 108 39.76 -38.96 -49.65
C ARG A 108 40.59 -38.45 -48.48
N VAL A 109 40.72 -37.14 -48.37
CA VAL A 109 41.45 -36.46 -47.31
C VAL A 109 40.60 -35.35 -46.71
N GLY A 110 40.87 -35.01 -45.45
CA GLY A 110 40.31 -33.90 -44.72
C GLY A 110 40.87 -32.56 -45.22
N TRP A 111 39.98 -31.59 -45.37
CA TRP A 111 40.26 -30.21 -45.75
C TRP A 111 39.69 -29.29 -44.69
N LYS A 112 40.34 -28.17 -44.42
CA LYS A 112 39.90 -27.13 -43.50
C LYS A 112 39.81 -25.78 -44.20
N CYS A 113 38.63 -25.17 -44.15
CA CYS A 113 38.36 -23.91 -44.82
C CYS A 113 39.11 -22.79 -44.11
N LYS A 114 39.94 -22.04 -44.82
CA LYS A 114 40.59 -20.86 -44.25
C LYS A 114 39.61 -19.73 -43.88
N GLU A 115 38.48 -19.61 -44.57
CA GLU A 115 37.52 -18.53 -44.35
C GLU A 115 36.63 -18.74 -43.12
N CYS A 116 36.14 -19.96 -42.91
CA CYS A 116 35.17 -20.24 -41.84
C CYS A 116 35.60 -21.35 -40.86
N GLY A 117 36.78 -21.94 -41.06
CA GLY A 117 37.29 -23.02 -40.21
C GLY A 117 36.60 -24.37 -40.38
N HIS A 118 35.53 -24.46 -41.17
CA HIS A 118 34.79 -25.70 -41.40
C HIS A 118 35.70 -26.79 -41.99
N THR A 119 35.63 -28.00 -41.43
CA THR A 119 36.40 -29.16 -41.86
C THR A 119 35.51 -30.14 -42.64
N TRP A 120 36.00 -30.70 -43.75
CA TRP A 120 35.25 -31.69 -44.55
C TRP A 120 36.17 -32.67 -45.26
N THR A 121 35.67 -33.87 -45.58
CA THR A 121 36.47 -34.94 -46.21
C THR A 121 35.96 -35.28 -47.61
N VAL A 122 36.78 -35.05 -48.64
CA VAL A 122 36.45 -35.33 -50.05
C VAL A 122 37.69 -35.80 -50.84
N PRO A 123 37.51 -36.45 -52.00
CA PRO A 123 38.61 -36.80 -52.90
C PRO A 123 39.47 -35.58 -53.30
N ILE A 124 40.78 -35.76 -53.40
CA ILE A 124 41.72 -34.69 -53.80
C ILE A 124 41.35 -34.06 -55.14
N LYS A 125 41.05 -34.86 -56.16
CA LYS A 125 40.61 -34.38 -57.48
C LYS A 125 39.36 -33.50 -57.42
N ASN A 126 38.46 -33.75 -56.46
CA ASN A 126 37.23 -32.97 -56.32
C ASN A 126 37.53 -31.57 -55.80
N ARG A 127 38.49 -31.42 -54.89
CA ARG A 127 38.90 -30.11 -54.38
C ARG A 127 39.79 -29.36 -55.38
N CYS A 128 40.77 -30.04 -55.98
CA CYS A 128 41.80 -29.42 -56.81
C CYS A 128 41.33 -29.10 -58.24
N VAL A 129 40.60 -30.02 -58.89
CA VAL A 129 40.22 -29.88 -60.31
C VAL A 129 38.78 -29.40 -60.45
N TYR A 130 37.84 -30.02 -59.73
CA TYR A 130 36.43 -29.63 -59.83
C TYR A 130 36.08 -28.42 -58.95
N GLY A 131 37.03 -27.89 -58.19
CA GLY A 131 36.84 -26.67 -57.40
C GLY A 131 35.78 -26.81 -56.29
N ASN A 132 35.47 -28.04 -55.85
CA ASN A 132 34.51 -28.27 -54.77
C ASN A 132 35.12 -27.81 -53.44
N GLY A 133 34.99 -26.52 -53.15
CA GLY A 133 35.43 -25.91 -51.90
C GLY A 133 34.46 -26.14 -50.75
N CYS A 134 34.62 -25.35 -49.69
CA CYS A 134 33.78 -25.43 -48.49
C CYS A 134 32.30 -25.25 -48.84
N LYS A 135 31.49 -26.29 -48.60
CA LYS A 135 30.04 -26.26 -48.86
C LYS A 135 29.32 -25.19 -48.05
N VAL A 136 29.79 -24.88 -46.84
CA VAL A 136 29.21 -23.82 -45.99
C VAL A 136 29.38 -22.46 -46.68
N CYS A 137 30.60 -22.11 -47.09
CA CYS A 137 30.87 -20.85 -47.78
C CYS A 137 30.19 -20.79 -49.17
N ALA A 138 30.20 -21.91 -49.92
CA ALA A 138 29.52 -21.98 -51.21
C ALA A 138 28.00 -21.85 -51.09
N THR A 139 27.42 -22.38 -50.01
CA THR A 139 26.00 -22.24 -49.69
C THR A 139 25.72 -20.79 -49.33
N LYS A 140 26.48 -20.18 -48.42
CA LYS A 140 26.37 -18.75 -48.06
C LYS A 140 26.40 -17.83 -49.30
N ARG A 141 27.38 -18.02 -50.19
CA ARG A 141 27.49 -17.22 -51.44
C ARG A 141 26.33 -17.48 -52.42
N ARG A 142 25.84 -18.72 -52.53
CA ARG A 142 24.65 -19.05 -53.34
C ARG A 142 23.37 -18.45 -52.74
N TRP A 143 23.26 -18.40 -51.41
CA TRP A 143 22.17 -17.72 -50.69
C TRP A 143 22.22 -16.21 -50.94
N ASP A 144 23.38 -15.56 -50.77
CA ASP A 144 23.58 -14.14 -51.03
C ASP A 144 23.23 -13.75 -52.49
N SER A 145 23.50 -14.65 -53.44
CA SER A 145 23.19 -14.43 -54.86
C SER A 145 21.74 -14.72 -55.25
N ARG A 146 21.08 -15.72 -54.66
CA ARG A 146 19.70 -16.12 -55.03
C ARG A 146 18.61 -15.32 -54.34
N TYR A 147 18.90 -14.71 -53.19
CA TYR A 147 17.88 -14.11 -52.33
C TYR A 147 18.16 -12.64 -51.99
N ARG A 148 18.76 -11.91 -52.95
CA ARG A 148 18.97 -10.47 -52.82
C ARG A 148 17.65 -9.69 -52.60
N ASN A 149 16.48 -10.31 -52.86
CA ASN A 149 15.15 -9.67 -52.78
C ASN A 149 14.01 -10.53 -52.17
N MET A 150 14.23 -11.59 -51.38
CA MET A 150 13.13 -12.27 -50.67
C MET A 150 13.58 -12.92 -49.35
N GLN A 151 12.99 -12.46 -48.25
CA GLN A 151 13.40 -12.76 -46.87
C GLN A 151 12.78 -14.08 -46.40
N LEU A 152 13.58 -15.16 -46.38
CA LEU A 152 13.25 -16.43 -45.71
C LEU A 152 14.00 -16.53 -44.37
N GLY A 153 13.40 -17.25 -43.42
CA GLY A 153 13.80 -17.38 -42.02
C GLY A 153 12.59 -17.15 -41.11
N ILE A 154 12.41 -18.00 -40.10
CA ILE A 154 11.53 -17.67 -38.98
C ILE A 154 12.15 -16.44 -38.32
N THR A 155 11.47 -15.30 -38.43
CA THR A 155 12.01 -14.02 -37.95
C THR A 155 11.61 -13.71 -36.52
N ILE A 156 10.63 -14.46 -35.97
CA ILE A 156 10.13 -14.31 -34.61
C ILE A 156 11.13 -14.97 -33.65
N PRO A 157 11.90 -14.20 -32.85
CA PRO A 157 12.96 -14.74 -32.00
C PRO A 157 12.46 -15.77 -30.98
N GLU A 158 11.25 -15.59 -30.44
CA GLU A 158 10.66 -16.49 -29.46
C GLU A 158 10.40 -17.90 -30.03
N LEU A 159 10.18 -18.01 -31.35
CA LEU A 159 10.03 -19.31 -32.00
C LEU A 159 11.38 -20.01 -32.19
N LEU A 160 12.45 -19.26 -32.47
CA LEU A 160 13.79 -19.82 -32.59
C LEU A 160 14.30 -20.39 -31.26
N GLU A 161 13.91 -19.76 -30.14
CA GLU A 161 14.22 -20.24 -28.80
C GLU A 161 13.46 -21.53 -28.44
N GLU A 162 12.21 -21.69 -28.88
CA GLU A 162 11.41 -22.90 -28.62
C GLU A 162 11.61 -24.01 -29.66
N TRP A 163 12.46 -23.79 -30.67
CA TRP A 163 12.75 -24.78 -31.71
C TRP A 163 13.57 -25.93 -31.14
N ASP A 164 13.15 -27.18 -31.36
CA ASP A 164 13.96 -28.34 -30.98
C ASP A 164 14.97 -28.68 -32.09
N TYR A 165 16.23 -28.27 -31.92
CA TYR A 165 17.30 -28.45 -32.92
C TYR A 165 17.80 -29.89 -33.04
N GLU A 166 17.46 -30.75 -32.08
CA GLU A 166 17.87 -32.16 -32.10
C GLU A 166 16.82 -33.03 -32.82
N LEU A 167 15.54 -32.76 -32.56
CA LEU A 167 14.43 -33.55 -33.12
C LEU A 167 13.98 -33.09 -34.51
N ASN A 168 14.33 -31.88 -34.94
CA ASN A 168 13.97 -31.38 -36.27
C ASN A 168 15.08 -31.63 -37.29
N GLU A 169 14.74 -32.31 -38.37
CA GLU A 169 15.67 -32.61 -39.48
C GLU A 169 16.16 -31.36 -40.24
N LYS A 170 15.34 -30.31 -40.29
CA LYS A 170 15.65 -29.04 -40.98
C LYS A 170 15.67 -27.88 -39.99
N GLY A 171 16.59 -26.93 -40.18
CA GLY A 171 16.71 -25.73 -39.35
C GLY A 171 15.61 -24.69 -39.62
N PRO A 172 15.36 -23.77 -38.65
CA PRO A 172 14.32 -22.75 -38.75
C PRO A 172 14.54 -21.75 -39.91
N GLU A 173 15.76 -21.60 -40.40
CA GLU A 173 16.12 -20.80 -41.57
C GLU A 173 15.48 -21.31 -42.88
N CYS A 174 15.04 -22.57 -42.91
CA CYS A 174 14.38 -23.19 -44.06
C CYS A 174 12.87 -22.88 -44.13
N TYR A 175 12.31 -22.16 -43.14
CA TYR A 175 10.89 -21.90 -43.02
C TYR A 175 10.62 -20.40 -42.87
N SER A 176 9.40 -19.96 -43.22
CA SER A 176 8.88 -18.64 -42.85
C SER A 176 7.92 -18.79 -41.67
N ASP A 177 7.62 -17.68 -40.98
CA ASP A 177 6.68 -17.63 -39.86
C ASP A 177 5.25 -18.12 -40.23
N HIS A 178 4.92 -18.15 -41.53
CA HIS A 178 3.61 -18.58 -42.05
C HIS A 178 3.57 -20.04 -42.52
N SER A 179 4.64 -20.81 -42.30
CA SER A 179 4.73 -22.20 -42.77
C SER A 179 3.69 -23.11 -42.09
N ASN A 180 3.06 -24.00 -42.86
CA ASN A 180 2.16 -25.04 -42.34
C ASN A 180 2.89 -26.33 -41.91
N ALA A 181 4.23 -26.36 -41.97
CA ALA A 181 5.02 -27.52 -41.56
C ALA A 181 4.84 -27.81 -40.05
N THR A 182 4.63 -29.09 -39.72
CA THR A 182 4.63 -29.58 -38.34
C THR A 182 6.06 -29.94 -37.96
N VAL A 183 6.55 -29.34 -36.88
CA VAL A 183 7.91 -29.54 -36.36
C VAL A 183 7.85 -29.75 -34.85
N TYR A 184 8.94 -30.24 -34.27
CA TYR A 184 9.10 -30.38 -32.83
C TYR A 184 9.45 -29.04 -32.18
N TRP A 185 8.76 -28.75 -31.10
CA TRP A 185 9.01 -27.61 -30.24
C TRP A 185 9.32 -28.11 -28.85
N HIS A 186 10.14 -27.37 -28.13
CA HIS A 186 10.28 -27.51 -26.69
C HIS A 186 9.73 -26.24 -26.04
N CYS A 187 8.78 -26.38 -25.12
CA CYS A 187 8.22 -25.21 -24.47
C CYS A 187 9.27 -24.60 -23.54
N LYS A 188 9.67 -23.35 -23.76
CA LYS A 188 10.62 -22.63 -22.89
C LYS A 188 10.15 -22.56 -21.44
N LYS A 189 8.83 -22.55 -21.22
CA LYS A 189 8.25 -22.42 -19.87
C LYS A 189 8.26 -23.72 -19.06
N CYS A 190 7.92 -24.85 -19.67
CA CYS A 190 7.74 -26.11 -18.93
C CYS A 190 8.61 -27.27 -19.43
N GLY A 191 9.43 -27.07 -20.46
CA GLY A 191 10.29 -28.11 -21.03
C GLY A 191 9.55 -29.19 -21.83
N TYR A 192 8.21 -29.15 -21.90
CA TYR A 192 7.43 -30.13 -22.64
C TYR A 192 7.80 -30.10 -24.13
N LYS A 193 8.24 -31.23 -24.67
CA LYS A 193 8.52 -31.45 -26.09
C LYS A 193 7.26 -31.93 -26.81
N TYR A 194 6.87 -31.25 -27.88
CA TYR A 194 5.63 -31.54 -28.61
C TYR A 194 5.71 -31.14 -30.08
N GLN A 195 4.90 -31.78 -30.92
CA GLN A 195 4.78 -31.41 -32.33
C GLN A 195 3.68 -30.35 -32.53
N ALA A 196 3.97 -29.32 -33.32
CA ALA A 196 2.99 -28.33 -33.73
C ALA A 196 3.37 -27.66 -35.05
N LYS A 197 2.38 -27.10 -35.75
CA LYS A 197 2.59 -26.31 -36.98
C LYS A 197 3.24 -24.96 -36.67
N ILE A 198 4.20 -24.52 -37.50
CA ILE A 198 4.90 -23.23 -37.39
C ILE A 198 3.92 -22.06 -37.38
N TYR A 199 2.99 -21.99 -38.35
CA TYR A 199 1.95 -20.95 -38.43
C TYR A 199 1.11 -20.85 -37.15
N ASN A 200 0.76 -21.98 -36.52
CA ASN A 200 -0.02 -21.94 -35.28
C ASN A 200 0.78 -21.29 -34.14
N LYS A 201 2.09 -21.57 -34.08
CA LYS A 201 2.99 -21.00 -33.09
C LYS A 201 3.24 -19.51 -33.35
N ALA A 202 3.42 -19.10 -34.60
CA ALA A 202 3.53 -17.70 -35.00
C ALA A 202 2.27 -16.88 -34.68
N ASN A 203 1.08 -17.48 -34.80
CA ASN A 203 -0.19 -16.86 -34.34
C ASN A 203 -0.43 -16.96 -32.83
N GLY A 204 0.60 -17.27 -32.04
CA GLY A 204 0.55 -17.21 -30.58
C GLY A 204 -0.16 -18.40 -29.91
N ARG A 205 -0.33 -19.54 -30.60
CA ARG A 205 -0.86 -20.75 -29.96
C ARG A 205 0.10 -21.25 -28.89
N LYS A 206 -0.33 -21.20 -27.63
CA LYS A 206 0.50 -21.56 -26.47
C LYS A 206 0.57 -23.08 -26.28
N CYS A 207 1.59 -23.53 -25.57
CA CYS A 207 1.84 -24.94 -25.24
C CYS A 207 0.62 -25.60 -24.55
N ALA A 208 0.23 -26.79 -25.03
CA ALA A 208 -0.93 -27.53 -24.50
C ALA A 208 -0.73 -27.97 -23.03
N CYS A 209 0.50 -28.30 -22.62
CA CYS A 209 0.83 -28.63 -21.23
C CYS A 209 0.66 -27.39 -20.32
N CYS A 210 1.22 -26.24 -20.69
CA CYS A 210 1.01 -24.99 -19.95
C CYS A 210 -0.44 -24.51 -19.94
N GLN A 211 -1.19 -24.80 -21.01
CA GLN A 211 -2.62 -24.51 -21.12
C GLN A 211 -3.50 -25.54 -20.40
N ARG A 212 -2.92 -26.53 -19.69
CA ARG A 212 -3.68 -27.53 -18.95
C ARG A 212 -4.64 -28.36 -19.83
N LYS A 213 -4.22 -28.65 -21.07
CA LYS A 213 -4.99 -29.48 -22.02
C LYS A 213 -4.50 -30.92 -22.13
N VAL A 214 -3.27 -31.19 -21.69
CA VAL A 214 -2.66 -32.52 -21.64
C VAL A 214 -1.95 -32.72 -20.30
N VAL A 215 -1.98 -33.94 -19.76
CA VAL A 215 -1.22 -34.34 -18.57
C VAL A 215 0.13 -34.89 -19.03
N VAL A 216 1.21 -34.39 -18.43
CA VAL A 216 2.59 -34.77 -18.72
C VAL A 216 3.25 -35.11 -17.38
N PRO A 217 3.52 -36.41 -17.12
CA PRO A 217 4.22 -36.85 -15.92
C PRO A 217 5.56 -36.12 -15.73
N GLY A 218 5.85 -35.72 -14.50
CA GLY A 218 7.06 -34.96 -14.14
C GLY A 218 6.96 -33.46 -14.45
N ILE A 219 5.85 -32.97 -14.98
CA ILE A 219 5.67 -31.56 -15.34
C ILE A 219 4.40 -30.97 -14.72
N ASN A 220 3.23 -31.49 -15.08
CA ASN A 220 1.94 -30.89 -14.68
C ASN A 220 0.91 -31.88 -14.14
N ASP A 221 1.33 -33.11 -13.86
CA ASP A 221 0.53 -34.11 -13.16
C ASP A 221 0.38 -33.78 -11.65
N LEU A 222 -0.57 -34.44 -11.00
CA LEU A 222 -0.89 -34.20 -9.59
C LEU A 222 0.24 -34.66 -8.66
N ALA A 223 0.90 -35.78 -8.97
CA ALA A 223 2.02 -36.29 -8.16
C ALA A 223 3.18 -35.30 -8.09
N THR A 224 3.52 -34.69 -9.23
CA THR A 224 4.60 -33.70 -9.34
C THR A 224 4.19 -32.35 -8.75
N THR A 225 2.98 -31.86 -9.06
CA THR A 225 2.58 -30.50 -8.67
C THR A 225 2.07 -30.38 -7.24
N HIS A 226 1.52 -31.46 -6.67
CA HIS A 226 0.95 -31.48 -5.31
C HIS A 226 1.27 -32.82 -4.60
N PRO A 227 2.56 -33.08 -4.30
CA PRO A 227 3.00 -34.36 -3.75
C PRO A 227 2.30 -34.72 -2.43
N ASP A 228 2.00 -33.74 -1.57
CA ASP A 228 1.31 -34.00 -0.31
C ASP A 228 -0.16 -34.39 -0.49
N ILE A 229 -0.83 -33.83 -1.50
CA ILE A 229 -2.20 -34.22 -1.85
C ILE A 229 -2.20 -35.59 -2.53
N ALA A 230 -1.18 -35.90 -3.34
CA ALA A 230 -1.03 -37.21 -3.96
C ALA A 230 -0.83 -38.34 -2.92
N LYS A 231 -0.20 -38.07 -1.77
CA LYS A 231 -0.10 -39.03 -0.65
C LYS A 231 -1.46 -39.40 -0.05
N GLU A 232 -2.45 -38.51 -0.15
CA GLU A 232 -3.82 -38.76 0.31
C GLU A 232 -4.66 -39.52 -0.72
N TRP A 233 -4.09 -39.98 -1.84
CA TRP A 233 -4.82 -40.74 -2.86
C TRP A 233 -5.20 -42.13 -2.36
N TYR A 234 -6.49 -42.44 -2.35
CA TYR A 234 -6.96 -43.75 -1.88
C TYR A 234 -7.09 -44.74 -3.03
N GLN A 235 -5.98 -45.40 -3.39
CA GLN A 235 -5.90 -46.33 -4.52
C GLN A 235 -7.00 -47.40 -4.57
N PRO A 236 -7.40 -48.06 -3.45
CA PRO A 236 -8.37 -49.16 -3.50
C PRO A 236 -9.73 -48.80 -4.12
N LEU A 237 -10.16 -47.53 -4.05
CA LEU A 237 -11.43 -47.07 -4.64
C LEU A 237 -11.24 -46.27 -5.94
N ASN A 238 -10.01 -46.02 -6.37
CA ASN A 238 -9.70 -45.25 -7.58
C ASN A 238 -9.27 -46.12 -8.78
N GLY A 239 -9.27 -47.45 -8.62
CA GLY A 239 -8.91 -48.40 -9.67
C GLY A 239 -7.45 -48.24 -10.12
N ASP A 240 -7.21 -48.30 -11.44
CA ASP A 240 -5.86 -48.20 -12.02
C ASP A 240 -5.37 -46.75 -12.21
N THR A 241 -6.22 -45.75 -11.94
CA THR A 241 -5.83 -44.34 -12.13
C THR A 241 -4.93 -43.87 -10.99
N THR A 242 -3.74 -43.36 -11.34
CA THR A 242 -2.76 -42.86 -10.37
C THR A 242 -2.72 -41.32 -10.35
N PRO A 243 -2.12 -40.70 -9.31
CA PRO A 243 -1.86 -39.26 -9.30
C PRO A 243 -0.99 -38.76 -10.47
N SER A 244 -0.23 -39.62 -11.15
CA SER A 244 0.56 -39.24 -12.33
C SER A 244 -0.28 -39.12 -13.62
N ASP A 245 -1.49 -39.68 -13.63
CA ASP A 245 -2.38 -39.72 -14.79
C ASP A 245 -3.38 -38.54 -14.83
N VAL A 246 -3.42 -37.77 -13.75
CA VAL A 246 -4.39 -36.68 -13.56
C VAL A 246 -3.70 -35.37 -13.26
N MET A 247 -4.35 -34.27 -13.62
CA MET A 247 -3.84 -32.92 -13.36
C MET A 247 -4.48 -32.26 -12.16
N SER A 248 -3.71 -31.41 -11.49
CA SER A 248 -4.24 -30.49 -10.48
C SER A 248 -5.28 -29.54 -11.07
N GLY A 249 -6.30 -29.18 -10.27
CA GLY A 249 -7.42 -28.35 -10.72
C GLY A 249 -8.55 -29.07 -11.47
N SER A 250 -8.42 -30.38 -11.75
CA SER A 250 -9.43 -31.14 -12.50
C SER A 250 -10.76 -31.27 -11.74
N GLY A 251 -11.89 -31.13 -12.45
CA GLY A 251 -13.23 -31.33 -11.90
C GLY A 251 -13.59 -32.80 -11.63
N LYS A 252 -12.73 -33.75 -11.98
CA LYS A 252 -12.97 -35.18 -11.74
C LYS A 252 -12.92 -35.52 -10.25
N LYS A 253 -13.85 -36.39 -9.81
CA LYS A 253 -13.99 -36.85 -8.43
C LYS A 253 -13.24 -38.16 -8.23
N PHE A 254 -12.49 -38.25 -7.14
CA PHE A 254 -11.77 -39.45 -6.70
C PHE A 254 -11.91 -39.60 -5.18
N TYR A 255 -11.56 -40.77 -4.66
CA TYR A 255 -11.52 -41.06 -3.23
C TYR A 255 -10.16 -40.72 -2.64
N TRP A 256 -10.20 -40.17 -1.43
CA TRP A 256 -9.02 -39.71 -0.71
C TRP A 256 -9.05 -40.20 0.72
N ILE A 257 -7.88 -40.43 1.29
CA ILE A 257 -7.68 -40.75 2.70
C ILE A 257 -6.97 -39.59 3.38
N CYS A 258 -7.60 -38.97 4.36
CA CYS A 258 -6.93 -37.89 5.11
C CYS A 258 -5.91 -38.47 6.09
N PRO A 259 -5.00 -37.64 6.67
CA PRO A 259 -4.03 -38.09 7.67
C PRO A 259 -4.63 -38.75 8.93
N ARG A 260 -5.94 -38.56 9.18
CA ARG A 260 -6.68 -39.20 10.29
C ARG A 260 -7.35 -40.52 9.88
N GLY A 261 -7.20 -40.95 8.63
CA GLY A 261 -7.75 -42.22 8.12
C GLY A 261 -9.16 -42.13 7.52
N HIS A 262 -9.84 -40.97 7.57
CA HIS A 262 -11.16 -40.83 6.95
C HIS A 262 -11.07 -40.93 5.42
N ILE A 263 -11.90 -41.78 4.82
CA ILE A 263 -11.97 -42.00 3.38
C ILE A 263 -13.18 -41.23 2.82
N TYR A 264 -12.96 -40.32 1.87
CA TYR A 264 -14.03 -39.45 1.36
C TYR A 264 -13.87 -39.11 -0.13
N PRO A 265 -14.98 -38.92 -0.87
CA PRO A 265 -14.95 -38.54 -2.28
C PRO A 265 -14.85 -37.02 -2.45
N ALA A 266 -13.87 -36.54 -3.22
CA ALA A 266 -13.71 -35.11 -3.53
C ALA A 266 -13.14 -34.89 -4.94
N THR A 267 -13.41 -33.72 -5.53
CA THR A 267 -12.81 -33.34 -6.82
C THR A 267 -11.35 -32.94 -6.65
N ILE A 268 -10.49 -33.26 -7.62
CA ILE A 268 -9.07 -32.86 -7.59
C ILE A 268 -8.96 -31.34 -7.45
N GLY A 269 -9.80 -30.59 -8.17
CA GLY A 269 -9.86 -29.13 -8.10
C GLY A 269 -10.09 -28.61 -6.69
N HIS A 270 -11.04 -29.17 -5.94
CA HIS A 270 -11.24 -28.82 -4.54
C HIS A 270 -10.05 -29.23 -3.66
N ARG A 271 -9.41 -30.36 -3.93
CA ARG A 271 -8.27 -30.84 -3.14
C ARG A 271 -7.00 -30.03 -3.36
N THR A 272 -6.80 -29.53 -4.58
CA THR A 272 -5.63 -28.71 -4.95
C THR A 272 -5.86 -27.20 -4.81
N SER A 273 -7.09 -26.76 -4.55
CA SER A 273 -7.39 -25.34 -4.34
C SER A 273 -6.83 -24.83 -3.02
N VAL A 274 -6.34 -23.59 -3.00
CA VAL A 274 -5.95 -22.88 -1.78
C VAL A 274 -7.11 -22.85 -0.78
N ASN A 275 -8.34 -22.66 -1.29
CA ASN A 275 -9.59 -22.61 -0.52
C ASN A 275 -10.32 -23.95 -0.43
N GLY A 276 -9.64 -25.07 -0.71
CA GLY A 276 -10.20 -26.41 -0.58
C GLY A 276 -10.67 -26.71 0.85
N THR A 277 -11.85 -27.31 1.00
CA THR A 277 -12.44 -27.63 2.31
C THR A 277 -11.81 -28.84 3.00
N GLY A 278 -10.96 -29.60 2.29
CA GLY A 278 -10.28 -30.79 2.82
C GLY A 278 -11.25 -31.93 3.13
N CYS A 279 -10.89 -32.75 4.11
CA CYS A 279 -11.75 -33.83 4.60
C CYS A 279 -13.03 -33.26 5.23
N PRO A 280 -14.23 -33.63 4.75
CA PRO A 280 -15.49 -33.11 5.26
C PRO A 280 -15.71 -33.48 6.73
N GLU A 281 -15.26 -34.65 7.17
CA GLU A 281 -15.34 -35.09 8.57
C GLU A 281 -14.40 -34.30 9.49
N CYS A 282 -13.21 -33.93 9.02
CA CYS A 282 -12.33 -33.04 9.79
C CYS A 282 -12.83 -31.58 9.78
N ASN A 283 -13.65 -31.22 8.80
CA ASN A 283 -14.14 -29.85 8.63
C ASN A 283 -15.49 -29.63 9.33
N SER A 284 -16.32 -30.65 9.54
CA SER A 284 -17.58 -30.57 10.30
C SER A 284 -17.34 -30.20 11.76
N GLY A 285 -16.35 -30.81 12.42
CA GLY A 285 -15.95 -30.45 13.79
C GLY A 285 -15.39 -29.02 13.99
N ARG A 286 -15.29 -28.21 12.92
CA ARG A 286 -14.82 -26.82 12.97
C ARG A 286 -15.95 -25.79 13.07
N GLN A 287 -17.20 -26.18 12.77
CA GLN A 287 -18.37 -25.30 12.80
C GLN A 287 -19.27 -25.53 14.00
N THR A 288 -18.93 -26.51 14.85
CA THR A 288 -19.74 -26.87 16.01
C THR A 288 -19.41 -26.05 17.25
N SER A 289 -20.42 -25.75 18.06
CA SER A 289 -20.23 -25.06 19.34
C SER A 289 -19.47 -25.94 20.35
N PHE A 290 -18.89 -25.34 21.41
CA PHE A 290 -18.22 -26.14 22.45
C PHE A 290 -19.19 -27.14 23.09
N ALA A 291 -20.45 -26.77 23.26
CA ALA A 291 -21.45 -27.62 23.86
C ALA A 291 -21.84 -28.83 22.98
N GLU A 292 -21.97 -28.65 21.66
CA GLU A 292 -22.10 -29.75 20.71
C GLU A 292 -20.90 -30.70 20.75
N GLN A 293 -19.68 -30.15 20.83
CA GLN A 293 -18.44 -30.94 20.92
C GLN A 293 -18.37 -31.74 22.22
N ALA A 294 -18.76 -31.13 23.35
CA ALA A 294 -18.81 -31.80 24.64
C ALA A 294 -19.86 -32.91 24.65
N LEU A 295 -21.07 -32.65 24.16
CA LEU A 295 -22.13 -33.65 24.03
C LEU A 295 -21.66 -34.84 23.19
N PHE A 296 -21.10 -34.60 22.01
CA PHE A 296 -20.55 -35.66 21.18
C PHE A 296 -19.42 -36.42 21.87
N TYR A 297 -18.50 -35.72 22.54
CA TYR A 297 -17.36 -36.33 23.24
C TYR A 297 -17.81 -37.40 24.24
N TYR A 298 -18.77 -37.09 25.11
CA TYR A 298 -19.26 -38.04 26.11
C TYR A 298 -20.17 -39.11 25.50
N VAL A 299 -21.05 -38.76 24.55
CA VAL A 299 -21.90 -39.74 23.85
C VAL A 299 -21.04 -40.79 23.13
N LYS A 300 -19.95 -40.37 22.49
CA LYS A 300 -19.04 -41.27 21.77
C LYS A 300 -18.27 -42.24 22.68
N GLN A 301 -18.10 -41.92 23.96
CA GLN A 301 -17.48 -42.83 24.93
C GLN A 301 -18.41 -43.98 25.34
N VAL A 302 -19.72 -43.71 25.42
CA VAL A 302 -20.74 -44.74 25.70
C VAL A 302 -21.14 -45.49 24.43
N PHE A 303 -21.25 -44.77 23.31
CA PHE A 303 -21.66 -45.27 22.00
C PHE A 303 -20.56 -45.03 20.97
N PRO A 304 -19.57 -45.93 20.83
CA PRO A 304 -18.41 -45.76 19.95
C PRO A 304 -18.75 -45.60 18.46
N ASN A 305 -19.95 -45.98 18.02
CA ASN A 305 -20.44 -45.80 16.66
C ASN A 305 -21.10 -44.42 16.40
N ALA A 306 -21.25 -43.57 17.42
CA ALA A 306 -21.88 -42.25 17.27
C ALA A 306 -21.18 -41.36 16.22
N ILE A 307 -21.93 -40.66 15.40
CA ILE A 307 -21.47 -39.84 14.29
C ILE A 307 -21.77 -38.37 14.60
N ASN A 308 -20.80 -37.48 14.40
CA ASN A 308 -20.97 -36.04 14.54
C ASN A 308 -21.39 -35.42 13.19
N GLY A 309 -22.43 -34.58 13.17
CA GLY A 309 -22.84 -33.83 11.98
C GLY A 309 -23.36 -34.71 10.85
N TYR A 310 -24.25 -35.65 11.15
CA TYR A 310 -24.78 -36.64 10.21
C TYR A 310 -25.72 -36.03 9.16
N LYS A 311 -25.50 -36.31 7.87
CA LYS A 311 -26.17 -35.63 6.73
C LYS A 311 -26.94 -36.52 5.79
N ASP A 312 -26.74 -37.84 5.81
CA ASP A 312 -27.04 -38.69 4.65
C ASP A 312 -28.53 -38.77 4.31
N ILE A 313 -29.42 -38.59 5.30
CA ILE A 313 -30.88 -38.56 5.09
C ILE A 313 -31.40 -37.20 4.59
N PHE A 314 -30.54 -36.18 4.51
CA PHE A 314 -30.94 -34.81 4.15
C PHE A 314 -30.43 -34.41 2.75
N SER A 315 -31.32 -33.82 1.96
CA SER A 315 -31.02 -33.37 0.58
C SER A 315 -30.39 -31.97 0.47
N LYS A 316 -30.12 -31.28 1.59
CA LYS A 316 -29.66 -29.87 1.68
C LYS A 316 -28.72 -29.65 2.88
N SER A 317 -28.47 -28.40 3.28
CA SER A 317 -27.67 -27.98 4.44
C SER A 317 -28.30 -28.31 5.82
N MET A 318 -28.97 -29.45 5.96
CA MET A 318 -29.47 -29.97 7.24
C MET A 318 -28.59 -31.13 7.69
N GLU A 319 -28.34 -31.22 8.99
CA GLU A 319 -27.54 -32.27 9.63
C GLU A 319 -28.13 -32.57 11.01
N LEU A 320 -27.84 -33.75 11.57
CA LEU A 320 -28.00 -34.05 13.00
C LEU A 320 -26.67 -33.79 13.72
N ASP A 321 -26.70 -33.09 14.85
CA ASP A 321 -25.46 -32.78 15.59
C ASP A 321 -24.78 -34.06 16.07
N VAL A 322 -25.54 -35.01 16.60
CA VAL A 322 -25.09 -36.37 16.90
C VAL A 322 -26.09 -37.39 16.37
N PHE A 323 -25.61 -38.47 15.76
CA PHE A 323 -26.43 -39.60 15.34
C PHE A 323 -25.80 -40.91 15.80
N ILE A 324 -26.59 -41.81 16.38
CA ILE A 324 -26.14 -43.12 16.87
C ILE A 324 -26.81 -44.19 16.00
N PRO A 325 -26.10 -44.75 14.99
CA PRO A 325 -26.70 -45.64 13.99
C PRO A 325 -27.34 -46.90 14.57
N ASP A 326 -26.69 -47.56 15.54
CA ASP A 326 -27.12 -48.88 16.02
C ASP A 326 -28.49 -48.83 16.73
N ILE A 327 -28.82 -47.69 17.33
CA ILE A 327 -30.07 -47.48 18.07
C ILE A 327 -31.00 -46.48 17.39
N GLN A 328 -30.64 -45.99 16.21
CA GLN A 328 -31.40 -45.01 15.43
C GLN A 328 -31.81 -43.77 16.26
N VAL A 329 -30.89 -43.24 17.07
CA VAL A 329 -31.12 -42.02 17.86
C VAL A 329 -30.36 -40.84 17.27
N GLY A 330 -31.06 -39.74 17.00
CA GLY A 330 -30.51 -38.45 16.64
C GLY A 330 -30.57 -37.48 17.82
N ILE A 331 -29.56 -36.63 17.99
CA ILE A 331 -29.51 -35.61 19.04
C ILE A 331 -29.17 -34.27 18.40
N GLU A 332 -29.93 -33.24 18.78
CA GLU A 332 -29.71 -31.85 18.41
C GLU A 332 -29.38 -31.02 19.64
N TYR A 333 -28.35 -30.17 19.54
CA TYR A 333 -28.01 -29.18 20.53
C TYR A 333 -28.34 -27.78 20.00
N ASP A 334 -29.24 -27.11 20.70
CA ASP A 334 -29.83 -25.83 20.33
C ASP A 334 -29.33 -24.74 21.29
N GLY A 335 -28.32 -23.96 20.86
CA GLY A 335 -27.79 -22.83 21.63
C GLY A 335 -28.67 -21.55 21.56
N VAL A 336 -28.57 -20.67 22.57
CA VAL A 336 -29.40 -19.44 22.72
C VAL A 336 -29.43 -18.54 21.48
N TYR A 337 -28.36 -18.49 20.68
CA TYR A 337 -28.16 -17.47 19.63
C TYR A 337 -29.07 -17.59 18.38
N TRP A 338 -29.86 -18.67 18.22
CA TRP A 338 -30.62 -18.94 16.98
C TRP A 338 -32.14 -19.02 17.11
N HIS A 339 -32.72 -18.74 18.29
CA HIS A 339 -34.18 -18.90 18.50
C HIS A 339 -35.04 -17.64 18.31
N HIS A 340 -34.54 -16.61 17.63
CA HIS A 340 -35.34 -15.41 17.36
C HIS A 340 -36.29 -15.58 16.16
N LYS A 341 -37.56 -15.88 16.48
CA LYS A 341 -38.80 -15.39 15.83
C LYS A 341 -38.82 -15.30 14.30
N LYS A 342 -38.41 -16.34 13.57
CA LYS A 342 -38.73 -16.49 12.14
C LYS A 342 -39.54 -17.76 11.92
N PRO A 343 -40.78 -17.68 11.36
CA PRO A 343 -41.57 -18.86 10.98
C PRO A 343 -40.76 -19.88 10.15
N ALA A 344 -39.83 -19.40 9.34
CA ALA A 344 -38.93 -20.22 8.54
C ALA A 344 -37.98 -21.13 9.36
N THR A 345 -37.60 -20.73 10.58
CA THR A 345 -36.74 -21.54 11.46
C THR A 345 -37.52 -22.70 12.05
N TYR A 346 -38.71 -22.44 12.60
CA TYR A 346 -39.59 -23.49 13.13
C TYR A 346 -40.01 -24.50 12.05
N GLU A 347 -40.34 -24.02 10.85
CA GLU A 347 -40.68 -24.90 9.72
C GLU A 347 -39.49 -25.78 9.30
N ARG A 348 -38.25 -25.26 9.38
CA ARG A 348 -37.03 -26.04 9.13
C ARG A 348 -36.82 -27.12 10.20
N GLU A 349 -37.01 -26.79 11.47
CA GLU A 349 -36.93 -27.75 12.58
C GLU A 349 -38.00 -28.84 12.46
N ARG A 350 -39.24 -28.46 12.17
CA ARG A 350 -40.35 -29.41 11.95
C ARG A 350 -40.07 -30.34 10.78
N ARG A 351 -39.56 -29.80 9.66
CA ARG A 351 -39.16 -30.61 8.50
C ARG A 351 -38.04 -31.59 8.85
N LYS A 352 -37.05 -31.17 9.64
CA LYS A 352 -35.97 -32.04 10.11
C LYS A 352 -36.55 -33.20 10.92
N TYR A 353 -37.46 -32.91 11.86
CA TYR A 353 -38.14 -33.91 12.66
C TYR A 353 -38.97 -34.90 11.82
N CYS A 354 -39.74 -34.41 10.84
CA CYS A 354 -40.50 -35.27 9.92
C CYS A 354 -39.60 -36.22 9.13
N ILE A 355 -38.47 -35.72 8.61
CA ILE A 355 -37.50 -36.56 7.88
C ILE A 355 -36.92 -37.64 8.80
N CYS A 356 -36.59 -37.29 10.06
CA CYS A 356 -36.11 -38.27 11.04
C CYS A 356 -37.16 -39.36 11.28
N LYS A 357 -38.43 -38.98 11.48
CA LYS A 357 -39.54 -39.92 11.64
C LYS A 357 -39.76 -40.84 10.44
N GLU A 358 -39.70 -40.29 9.22
CA GLU A 358 -39.80 -41.08 7.98
C GLU A 358 -38.70 -42.15 7.86
N HIS A 359 -37.54 -41.90 8.47
CA HIS A 359 -36.39 -42.82 8.48
C HIS A 359 -36.28 -43.65 9.76
N GLY A 360 -37.29 -43.61 10.64
CA GLY A 360 -37.29 -44.40 11.89
C GLY A 360 -36.32 -43.91 12.97
N ILE A 361 -35.88 -42.65 12.90
CA ILE A 361 -34.93 -42.06 13.85
C ILE A 361 -35.68 -41.37 14.99
N THR A 362 -35.33 -41.72 16.23
CA THR A 362 -35.81 -41.05 17.45
C THR A 362 -35.00 -39.78 17.68
N LEU A 363 -35.65 -38.61 17.66
CA LEU A 363 -34.98 -37.31 17.76
C LEU A 363 -35.03 -36.75 19.19
N LEU A 364 -33.87 -36.60 19.82
CA LEU A 364 -33.68 -35.92 21.10
C LEU A 364 -33.16 -34.50 20.88
N ARG A 365 -33.56 -33.57 21.75
CA ARG A 365 -33.16 -32.16 21.63
C ARG A 365 -32.73 -31.58 22.98
N VAL A 366 -31.64 -30.82 22.99
CA VAL A 366 -31.08 -30.15 24.18
C VAL A 366 -31.11 -28.65 23.95
N ARG A 367 -31.80 -27.89 24.79
CA ARG A 367 -31.97 -26.43 24.66
C ARG A 367 -31.39 -25.68 25.85
N GLU A 368 -30.71 -24.57 25.61
CA GLU A 368 -30.15 -23.73 26.67
C GLU A 368 -31.20 -22.86 27.40
N GLU A 369 -32.27 -22.44 26.71
CA GLU A 369 -33.30 -21.55 27.27
C GLU A 369 -34.71 -22.07 26.95
N ARG A 370 -35.62 -21.91 27.91
CA ARG A 370 -37.05 -22.21 27.75
C ARG A 370 -37.79 -20.93 27.42
N ILE A 371 -38.38 -20.85 26.22
CA ILE A 371 -39.03 -19.63 25.71
C ILE A 371 -40.47 -19.52 26.24
N ASP A 372 -41.18 -20.65 26.35
CA ASP A 372 -42.54 -20.75 26.89
C ASP A 372 -42.65 -22.04 27.73
N GLU A 373 -43.43 -21.99 28.80
CA GLU A 373 -43.78 -23.15 29.61
C GLU A 373 -44.54 -24.20 28.78
N ASN A 374 -45.28 -23.79 27.74
CA ASN A 374 -46.04 -24.66 26.85
C ASN A 374 -45.33 -25.02 25.54
N GLU A 375 -44.05 -24.65 25.38
CA GLU A 375 -43.31 -24.96 24.17
C GLU A 375 -43.14 -26.48 23.99
N THR A 376 -43.51 -26.99 22.82
CA THR A 376 -43.28 -28.37 22.40
C THR A 376 -42.38 -28.37 21.15
N PRO A 377 -41.05 -28.43 21.34
CA PRO A 377 -40.11 -28.49 20.22
C PRO A 377 -40.39 -29.72 19.33
N PRO A 378 -40.18 -29.63 18.01
CA PRO A 378 -40.35 -30.77 17.10
C PRO A 378 -39.25 -31.81 17.33
N ALA A 379 -39.49 -32.71 18.28
CA ALA A 379 -38.61 -33.80 18.71
C ALA A 379 -39.45 -34.88 19.42
N ASP A 380 -38.90 -36.07 19.60
CA ASP A 380 -39.49 -37.13 20.43
C ASP A 380 -39.33 -36.84 21.92
N TRP A 381 -38.25 -36.15 22.28
CA TRP A 381 -37.99 -35.69 23.64
C TRP A 381 -37.07 -34.47 23.63
N CYS A 382 -37.27 -33.58 24.60
CA CYS A 382 -36.47 -32.37 24.76
C CYS A 382 -36.10 -32.14 26.23
N CYS A 383 -34.83 -31.83 26.51
CA CYS A 383 -34.41 -31.27 27.80
C CYS A 383 -33.98 -29.82 27.67
N PHE A 384 -34.22 -29.05 28.73
CA PHE A 384 -33.74 -27.68 28.88
C PHE A 384 -32.63 -27.67 29.92
N LEU A 385 -31.52 -26.98 29.61
CA LEU A 385 -30.44 -26.81 30.56
C LEU A 385 -30.92 -25.95 31.75
N PRO A 386 -30.49 -26.27 32.98
CA PRO A 386 -30.91 -25.53 34.17
C PRO A 386 -30.36 -24.09 34.13
N PRO A 387 -31.23 -23.06 34.13
CA PRO A 387 -30.81 -21.66 33.94
C PRO A 387 -30.15 -21.05 35.19
N ASP A 388 -30.30 -21.70 36.34
CA ASP A 388 -29.79 -21.29 37.65
C ASP A 388 -28.33 -21.71 37.87
N ARG A 389 -27.73 -22.45 36.94
CA ARG A 389 -26.36 -22.97 37.06
C ARG A 389 -25.37 -22.27 36.12
N PRO A 390 -24.08 -22.19 36.48
CA PRO A 390 -23.04 -21.82 35.54
C PRO A 390 -23.10 -22.67 34.26
N SER A 391 -22.84 -22.06 33.11
CA SER A 391 -22.97 -22.70 31.78
C SER A 391 -22.39 -24.12 31.68
N ASN A 392 -21.18 -24.37 32.17
CA ASN A 392 -20.57 -25.70 32.14
C ASN A 392 -21.25 -26.71 33.08
N GLU A 393 -21.72 -26.28 34.25
CA GLU A 393 -22.45 -27.16 35.17
C GLU A 393 -23.83 -27.52 34.61
N ALA A 394 -24.51 -26.54 33.99
CA ALA A 394 -25.76 -26.77 33.30
C ALA A 394 -25.59 -27.76 32.14
N LEU A 395 -24.51 -27.60 31.36
CA LEU A 395 -24.15 -28.50 30.27
C LEU A 395 -23.83 -29.92 30.76
N ASN A 396 -23.09 -30.08 31.86
CA ASN A 396 -22.83 -31.39 32.48
C ASN A 396 -24.15 -32.13 32.77
N CYS A 397 -25.11 -31.44 33.41
CA CYS A 397 -26.42 -32.01 33.71
C CYS A 397 -27.22 -32.34 32.46
N GLY A 398 -27.16 -31.50 31.42
CA GLY A 398 -27.82 -31.78 30.14
C GLY A 398 -27.29 -33.05 29.49
N ILE A 399 -25.97 -33.21 29.43
CA ILE A 399 -25.30 -34.39 28.84
C ILE A 399 -25.67 -35.65 29.64
N GLU A 400 -25.63 -35.59 30.96
CA GLU A 400 -26.04 -36.71 31.83
C GLU A 400 -27.51 -37.10 31.59
N THR A 401 -28.41 -36.12 31.52
CA THR A 401 -29.85 -36.35 31.28
C THR A 401 -30.09 -36.98 29.91
N VAL A 402 -29.39 -36.53 28.87
CA VAL A 402 -29.47 -37.11 27.52
C VAL A 402 -29.02 -38.57 27.53
N LEU A 403 -27.88 -38.87 28.17
CA LEU A 403 -27.38 -40.25 28.25
C LEU A 403 -28.36 -41.15 29.00
N GLN A 404 -28.88 -40.71 30.15
CA GLN A 404 -29.92 -41.42 30.89
C GLN A 404 -31.15 -41.69 30.01
N LYS A 405 -31.60 -40.68 29.24
CA LYS A 405 -32.75 -40.83 28.36
C LYS A 405 -32.51 -41.83 27.23
N ILE A 406 -31.31 -41.86 26.67
CA ILE A 406 -30.93 -42.86 25.67
C ILE A 406 -31.00 -44.27 26.29
N GLY A 407 -30.51 -44.46 27.51
CA GLY A 407 -30.63 -45.73 28.26
C GLY A 407 -32.08 -46.16 28.43
N GLU A 408 -32.97 -45.25 28.80
CA GLU A 408 -34.42 -45.52 28.92
C GLU A 408 -35.05 -45.95 27.60
N ILE A 409 -34.79 -45.22 26.49
CA ILE A 409 -35.38 -45.47 25.17
C ILE A 409 -34.88 -46.79 24.58
N THR A 410 -33.64 -47.15 24.86
CA THR A 410 -32.99 -48.37 24.34
C THR A 410 -33.18 -49.58 25.26
N HIS A 411 -33.78 -49.39 26.44
CA HIS A 411 -33.87 -50.39 27.50
C HIS A 411 -32.50 -50.96 27.92
N GLN A 412 -31.47 -50.12 27.91
CA GLN A 412 -30.11 -50.47 28.34
C GLN A 412 -29.83 -49.87 29.72
N ASP A 413 -29.36 -50.69 30.66
CA ASP A 413 -28.85 -50.20 31.94
C ASP A 413 -27.42 -49.70 31.74
N ILE A 414 -27.29 -48.38 31.58
CA ILE A 414 -26.02 -47.67 31.38
C ILE A 414 -25.67 -46.74 32.56
N GLY A 415 -26.33 -46.90 33.70
CA GLY A 415 -26.17 -46.00 34.85
C GLY A 415 -24.75 -46.05 35.44
N ALA A 416 -24.14 -47.23 35.46
CA ALA A 416 -22.78 -47.42 35.95
C ALA A 416 -21.75 -46.76 35.01
N GLU A 417 -21.93 -46.91 33.70
CA GLU A 417 -21.09 -46.31 32.66
C GLU A 417 -21.15 -44.79 32.73
N ILE A 418 -22.35 -44.20 32.85
CA ILE A 418 -22.52 -42.75 32.98
C ILE A 418 -21.80 -42.22 34.22
N SER A 419 -21.95 -42.90 35.37
CA SER A 419 -21.28 -42.51 36.60
C SER A 419 -19.75 -42.62 36.49
N ALA A 420 -19.25 -43.65 35.82
CA ALA A 420 -17.83 -43.88 35.61
C ALA A 420 -17.17 -42.84 34.67
N LEU A 421 -17.92 -42.19 33.77
CA LEU A 421 -17.40 -41.13 32.91
C LEU A 421 -16.92 -39.91 33.69
N GLY A 422 -17.50 -39.62 34.85
CA GLY A 422 -17.15 -38.44 35.66
C GLY A 422 -17.29 -37.12 34.90
N ILE A 423 -18.44 -36.90 34.26
CA ILE A 423 -18.71 -35.78 33.34
C ILE A 423 -18.34 -34.42 33.97
N ASP A 424 -17.29 -33.78 33.44
CA ASP A 424 -16.87 -32.43 33.82
C ASP A 424 -16.32 -31.67 32.60
N CYS A 425 -17.21 -30.91 31.93
CA CYS A 425 -16.84 -30.10 30.77
C CYS A 425 -15.79 -29.02 31.06
N SER A 426 -15.63 -28.57 32.30
CA SER A 426 -14.63 -27.55 32.66
C SER A 426 -13.24 -28.16 32.73
N LYS A 427 -13.14 -29.31 33.41
CA LYS A 427 -11.89 -30.08 33.53
C LYS A 427 -11.44 -30.63 32.18
N ASP A 428 -12.37 -31.23 31.43
CA ASP A 428 -12.07 -31.93 30.19
C ASP A 428 -12.05 -30.98 28.97
N ARG A 429 -12.20 -29.67 29.20
CA ARG A 429 -12.33 -28.65 28.15
C ARG A 429 -11.30 -28.77 27.04
N PHE A 430 -10.02 -28.91 27.40
CA PHE A 430 -8.95 -28.95 26.39
C PHE A 430 -8.91 -30.29 25.65
N GLU A 431 -9.27 -31.39 26.30
CA GLU A 431 -9.40 -32.70 25.66
C GLU A 431 -10.59 -32.72 24.70
N ILE A 432 -11.75 -32.21 25.13
CA ILE A 432 -12.94 -32.02 24.28
C ILE A 432 -12.60 -31.18 23.05
N LEU A 433 -11.93 -30.04 23.24
CA LEU A 433 -11.51 -29.17 22.14
C LEU A 433 -10.50 -29.83 21.21
N ALA A 434 -9.63 -30.70 21.71
CA ALA A 434 -8.65 -31.43 20.91
C ALA A 434 -9.27 -32.63 20.18
N TYR A 435 -10.30 -33.27 20.76
CA TYR A 435 -10.87 -34.54 20.30
C TYR A 435 -11.26 -34.55 18.82
N LEU A 436 -11.95 -33.50 18.38
CA LEU A 436 -12.40 -33.34 17.00
C LEU A 436 -11.43 -32.54 16.13
N LYS A 437 -10.45 -31.84 16.72
CA LYS A 437 -9.55 -30.94 15.98
C LYS A 437 -8.28 -31.66 15.53
N GLY A 438 -8.07 -31.69 14.22
CA GLY A 438 -6.77 -32.05 13.61
C GLY A 438 -6.00 -30.81 13.17
N PRO A 439 -4.78 -30.96 12.64
CA PRO A 439 -4.01 -29.85 12.08
C PRO A 439 -4.85 -29.03 11.09
N VAL A 440 -4.84 -27.70 11.24
CA VAL A 440 -5.60 -26.76 10.41
C VAL A 440 -4.68 -25.89 9.58
N LYS A 441 -5.14 -25.48 8.40
CA LYS A 441 -4.50 -24.42 7.63
C LYS A 441 -4.69 -23.08 8.34
N ASN A 442 -3.71 -22.19 8.22
CA ASN A 442 -3.64 -20.93 8.96
C ASN A 442 -3.72 -21.16 10.48
N SER A 443 -3.13 -22.27 10.95
CA SER A 443 -3.03 -22.56 12.38
C SER A 443 -2.18 -21.51 13.10
N VAL A 444 -2.24 -21.50 14.43
CA VAL A 444 -1.33 -20.66 15.24
C VAL A 444 0.12 -20.98 14.90
N GLN A 445 0.46 -22.26 14.77
CA GLN A 445 1.82 -22.69 14.43
C GLN A 445 2.29 -22.21 13.04
N GLU A 446 1.39 -22.17 12.05
CA GLU A 446 1.71 -21.75 10.68
C GLU A 446 1.80 -20.22 10.56
N VAL A 447 0.84 -19.49 11.15
CA VAL A 447 0.73 -18.03 11.01
C VAL A 447 1.67 -17.28 11.96
N ALA A 448 1.87 -17.82 13.16
CA ALA A 448 2.64 -17.19 14.24
C ALA A 448 3.54 -18.23 14.95
N PRO A 449 4.54 -18.81 14.26
CA PRO A 449 5.39 -19.88 14.78
C PRO A 449 6.16 -19.48 16.05
N GLU A 450 6.44 -18.19 16.25
CA GLU A 450 7.08 -17.67 17.47
C GLU A 450 6.24 -17.88 18.73
N LEU A 451 4.91 -17.89 18.58
CA LEU A 451 3.97 -18.07 19.70
C LEU A 451 3.89 -19.52 20.18
N VAL A 452 4.38 -20.48 19.40
CA VAL A 452 4.48 -21.90 19.81
C VAL A 452 5.34 -22.04 21.07
N LYS A 453 6.39 -21.21 21.20
CA LYS A 453 7.26 -21.18 22.39
C LYS A 453 6.55 -20.59 23.62
N GLU A 454 5.50 -19.82 23.41
CA GLU A 454 4.69 -19.21 24.46
C GLU A 454 3.43 -20.02 24.76
N TRP A 455 3.23 -21.19 24.15
CA TRP A 455 2.11 -22.07 24.44
C TRP A 455 2.31 -22.76 25.79
N ASP A 456 1.32 -22.71 26.69
CA ASP A 456 1.39 -23.40 27.97
C ASP A 456 0.93 -24.86 27.82
N TYR A 457 1.85 -25.75 27.41
CA TYR A 457 1.56 -27.17 27.15
C TYR A 457 1.02 -27.93 28.36
N GLU A 458 1.37 -27.52 29.58
CA GLU A 458 0.85 -28.16 30.79
C GLU A 458 -0.63 -27.80 31.00
N LYS A 459 -0.99 -26.53 30.85
CA LYS A 459 -2.37 -26.07 31.09
C LYS A 459 -3.31 -26.28 29.92
N ASN A 460 -2.81 -26.34 28.69
CA ASN A 460 -3.62 -26.59 27.50
C ASN A 460 -3.78 -28.09 27.18
N GLY A 461 -3.20 -28.99 28.00
CA GLY A 461 -3.34 -30.44 27.84
C GLY A 461 -2.93 -30.93 26.45
N THR A 462 -3.81 -31.71 25.81
CA THR A 462 -3.57 -32.31 24.49
C THR A 462 -3.78 -31.35 23.31
N LEU A 463 -4.30 -30.15 23.55
CA LEU A 463 -4.54 -29.15 22.50
C LEU A 463 -3.22 -28.54 22.03
N LYS A 464 -2.91 -28.75 20.75
CA LYS A 464 -1.67 -28.27 20.12
C LYS A 464 -1.88 -27.01 19.26
N PRO A 465 -0.85 -26.16 19.07
CA PRO A 465 -0.94 -24.94 18.27
C PRO A 465 -1.30 -25.14 16.79
N ASP A 466 -1.04 -26.31 16.22
CA ASP A 466 -1.40 -26.67 14.85
C ASP A 466 -2.89 -27.04 14.68
N MET A 467 -3.58 -27.38 15.78
CA MET A 467 -4.98 -27.82 15.77
C MET A 467 -6.00 -26.67 15.74
N ILE A 468 -5.55 -25.42 15.85
CA ILE A 468 -6.44 -24.26 15.98
C ILE A 468 -5.98 -23.07 15.13
N ALA A 469 -6.94 -22.40 14.48
CA ALA A 469 -6.66 -21.30 13.58
C ALA A 469 -6.23 -20.03 14.33
N ALA A 470 -5.27 -19.28 13.76
CA ALA A 470 -4.75 -18.04 14.34
C ALA A 470 -5.80 -16.93 14.51
N GLY A 471 -6.93 -17.00 13.79
CA GLY A 471 -8.05 -16.07 13.93
C GLY A 471 -9.10 -16.47 14.97
N SER A 472 -8.88 -17.54 15.75
CA SER A 472 -9.89 -18.07 16.67
C SER A 472 -10.11 -17.17 17.89
N SER A 473 -11.37 -17.01 18.30
CA SER A 473 -11.78 -16.41 19.58
C SER A 473 -11.56 -17.32 20.79
N GLN A 474 -11.12 -18.56 20.59
CA GLN A 474 -10.88 -19.51 21.68
C GLN A 474 -9.79 -19.00 22.62
N SER A 475 -10.09 -18.94 23.92
CA SER A 475 -9.08 -18.69 24.96
C SER A 475 -8.28 -19.96 25.28
N VAL A 476 -6.97 -19.80 25.30
CA VAL A 476 -5.96 -20.81 25.69
C VAL A 476 -4.93 -20.16 26.61
N TYR A 477 -4.20 -20.98 27.37
CA TYR A 477 -3.13 -20.51 28.25
C TYR A 477 -1.84 -20.26 27.48
N TRP A 478 -1.17 -19.17 27.82
CA TRP A 478 0.12 -18.78 27.30
C TRP A 478 1.10 -18.62 28.44
N ARG A 479 2.35 -19.04 28.23
CA ARG A 479 3.46 -18.91 29.18
C ARG A 479 4.50 -17.94 28.63
N CYS A 480 4.78 -16.87 29.36
CA CYS A 480 5.69 -15.82 28.90
C CYS A 480 7.12 -16.36 28.91
N THR A 481 7.80 -16.31 27.78
CA THR A 481 9.21 -16.69 27.67
C THR A 481 10.16 -15.77 28.45
N LYS A 482 9.75 -14.54 28.78
CA LYS A 482 10.58 -13.56 29.51
C LYS A 482 10.47 -13.66 31.03
N CYS A 483 9.26 -13.87 31.54
CA CYS A 483 9.00 -13.82 32.99
C CYS A 483 8.33 -15.08 33.55
N GLY A 484 8.06 -16.09 32.73
CA GLY A 484 7.42 -17.35 33.14
C GLY A 484 5.93 -17.26 33.47
N TYR A 485 5.35 -16.05 33.51
CA TYR A 485 3.95 -15.85 33.86
C TYR A 485 3.01 -16.58 32.89
N SER A 486 2.04 -17.30 33.43
CA SER A 486 1.03 -18.06 32.69
C SER A 486 -0.32 -17.34 32.78
N TRP A 487 -0.95 -17.07 31.64
CA TRP A 487 -2.26 -16.38 31.56
C TRP A 487 -3.09 -16.89 30.38
N ASP A 488 -4.41 -16.86 30.51
CA ASP A 488 -5.30 -17.16 29.39
C ASP A 488 -5.69 -15.89 28.61
N THR A 489 -5.81 -16.03 27.30
CA THR A 489 -6.41 -14.99 26.44
C THR A 489 -6.81 -15.61 25.09
N PRO A 490 -7.78 -15.02 24.36
CA PRO A 490 -8.12 -15.45 23.02
C PRO A 490 -6.93 -15.54 22.07
N ILE A 491 -6.91 -16.57 21.23
CA ILE A 491 -5.82 -16.80 20.28
C ILE A 491 -5.61 -15.62 19.34
N TYR A 492 -6.68 -15.05 18.78
CA TYR A 492 -6.54 -13.93 17.84
C TYR A 492 -5.87 -12.70 18.48
N ASN A 493 -6.02 -12.47 19.80
CA ASN A 493 -5.33 -11.37 20.47
C ASN A 493 -3.81 -11.52 20.37
N ARG A 494 -3.31 -12.76 20.54
CA ARG A 494 -1.89 -13.07 20.43
C ARG A 494 -1.44 -13.14 18.98
N ALA A 495 -2.13 -13.92 18.16
CA ALA A 495 -1.69 -14.26 16.80
C ALA A 495 -2.00 -13.19 15.74
N ARG A 496 -3.00 -12.32 15.96
CA ARG A 496 -3.36 -11.23 15.03
C ARG A 496 -3.19 -9.84 15.62
N SER A 497 -3.58 -9.63 16.87
CA SER A 497 -3.44 -8.32 17.53
C SER A 497 -2.08 -8.14 18.21
N HIS A 498 -1.22 -9.18 18.19
CA HIS A 498 0.13 -9.17 18.75
C HIS A 498 0.21 -8.67 20.20
N THR A 499 -0.80 -8.99 21.01
CA THR A 499 -0.77 -8.65 22.44
C THR A 499 0.30 -9.48 23.16
N GLY A 500 1.00 -8.84 24.11
CA GLY A 500 2.08 -9.46 24.87
C GLY A 500 1.66 -9.91 26.27
N CYS A 501 2.64 -10.31 27.07
CA CYS A 501 2.42 -10.69 28.46
C CYS A 501 1.92 -9.49 29.31
N PRO A 502 0.78 -9.62 30.00
CA PRO A 502 0.22 -8.53 30.80
C PRO A 502 1.09 -8.16 32.01
N LYS A 503 1.84 -9.12 32.58
CA LYS A 503 2.80 -8.86 33.66
C LYS A 503 4.00 -8.03 33.17
N CYS A 504 4.57 -8.37 32.01
CA CYS A 504 5.67 -7.60 31.41
C CYS A 504 5.23 -6.20 30.97
N ALA A 505 4.00 -6.05 30.50
CA ALA A 505 3.43 -4.76 30.12
C ALA A 505 3.00 -3.90 31.33
N GLY A 506 3.07 -4.44 32.55
CA GLY A 506 2.70 -3.73 33.78
C GLY A 506 1.20 -3.52 33.94
N PHE A 507 0.39 -4.48 33.49
CA PHE A 507 -1.04 -4.56 33.81
C PHE A 507 -1.31 -5.40 35.08
N VAL A 508 -0.32 -6.19 35.51
CA VAL A 508 -0.38 -7.02 36.73
C VAL A 508 0.77 -6.58 37.64
N PHE A 509 0.46 -6.10 38.85
CA PHE A 509 1.47 -5.64 39.82
C PHE A 509 2.19 -6.82 40.49
N GLU A 510 3.51 -6.72 40.61
CA GLU A 510 4.36 -7.63 41.38
C GLU A 510 5.54 -6.88 42.01
N LYS A 511 5.57 -6.89 43.35
CA LYS A 511 6.63 -6.28 44.16
C LYS A 511 7.98 -6.95 43.87
N GLY A 512 9.02 -6.14 43.68
CA GLY A 512 10.36 -6.58 43.32
C GLY A 512 10.54 -6.88 41.83
N PHE A 513 9.53 -6.64 40.99
CA PHE A 513 9.62 -6.84 39.53
C PHE A 513 9.23 -5.60 38.75
N ASN A 514 8.04 -5.04 39.00
CA ASN A 514 7.49 -3.91 38.25
C ASN A 514 6.97 -2.76 39.12
N ASP A 515 7.36 -2.72 40.39
CA ASP A 515 7.25 -1.53 41.22
C ASP A 515 8.22 -0.42 40.78
N LEU A 516 7.94 0.82 41.21
CA LEU A 516 8.71 2.00 40.84
C LEU A 516 10.15 1.96 41.34
N GLU A 517 10.35 1.49 42.57
CA GLU A 517 11.67 1.41 43.20
C GLU A 517 12.62 0.47 42.45
N THR A 518 12.13 -0.71 42.07
CA THR A 518 12.90 -1.70 41.32
C THR A 518 13.17 -1.24 39.88
N LYS A 519 12.16 -0.67 39.19
CA LYS A 519 12.31 -0.31 37.76
C LYS A 519 12.98 1.02 37.50
N ARG A 520 12.83 2.00 38.39
CA ARG A 520 13.32 3.37 38.22
C ARG A 520 13.93 3.92 39.52
N PRO A 521 15.00 3.30 40.03
CA PRO A 521 15.68 3.77 41.24
C PRO A 521 16.24 5.20 41.07
N ASP A 522 16.55 5.61 39.84
CA ASP A 522 17.02 6.95 39.49
C ASP A 522 16.00 8.05 39.82
N LEU A 523 14.70 7.73 39.80
CA LEU A 523 13.64 8.70 40.08
C LEU A 523 13.42 8.92 41.57
N LEU A 524 13.96 8.06 42.44
CA LEU A 524 13.78 8.15 43.89
C LEU A 524 14.44 9.40 44.48
N ALA A 525 15.49 9.92 43.84
CA ALA A 525 16.10 11.19 44.21
C ALA A 525 15.12 12.37 44.10
N ASP A 526 14.13 12.27 43.21
CA ASP A 526 13.11 13.28 43.01
C ASP A 526 11.79 12.95 43.73
N TRP A 527 11.73 11.88 44.52
CA TRP A 527 10.53 11.46 45.25
C TRP A 527 10.36 12.26 46.54
N ASP A 528 9.17 12.84 46.74
CA ASP A 528 8.85 13.58 47.96
C ASP A 528 8.37 12.62 49.05
N TYR A 529 9.32 12.01 49.77
CA TYR A 529 9.04 11.00 50.81
C TYR A 529 8.10 11.52 51.90
N GLU A 530 8.38 12.71 52.42
CA GLU A 530 7.60 13.35 53.47
C GLU A 530 6.15 13.56 53.05
N SER A 531 5.93 14.06 51.83
CA SER A 531 4.59 14.40 51.39
C SER A 531 3.78 13.17 50.92
N ASN A 532 4.44 12.14 50.39
CA ASN A 532 3.77 10.92 49.92
C ASN A 532 3.53 9.90 51.05
N SER A 533 4.32 9.92 52.12
CA SER A 533 4.11 9.04 53.28
C SER A 533 2.80 9.35 54.01
N VAL A 534 2.36 10.61 54.01
CA VAL A 534 1.05 11.03 54.54
C VAL A 534 -0.11 10.29 53.86
N ASP A 535 0.03 9.99 52.56
CA ASP A 535 -0.99 9.31 51.75
C ASP A 535 -0.76 7.78 51.69
N GLY A 536 0.18 7.24 52.48
CA GLY A 536 0.53 5.81 52.50
C GLY A 536 1.10 5.31 51.16
N ILE A 537 1.71 6.17 50.36
CA ILE A 537 2.22 5.82 49.03
C ILE A 537 3.71 5.51 49.11
N VAL A 538 4.07 4.25 48.86
CA VAL A 538 5.46 3.78 48.92
C VAL A 538 5.92 3.35 47.52
N PRO A 539 7.12 3.77 47.06
CA PRO A 539 7.66 3.39 45.74
C PRO A 539 7.73 1.87 45.47
N SER A 540 8.02 1.05 46.49
CA SER A 540 8.04 -0.42 46.37
C SER A 540 6.66 -1.07 46.17
N GLU A 541 5.57 -0.33 46.38
CA GLU A 541 4.21 -0.88 46.38
C GLU A 541 3.32 -0.27 45.29
N ILE A 542 3.95 0.36 44.30
CA ILE A 542 3.25 1.01 43.21
C ILE A 542 3.94 0.76 41.87
N MET A 543 3.16 0.40 40.86
CA MET A 543 3.70 0.12 39.52
C MET A 543 4.40 1.35 38.94
N PHE A 544 5.56 1.14 38.31
CA PHE A 544 6.33 2.22 37.69
C PHE A 544 5.53 2.94 36.60
N ASN A 545 4.63 2.28 35.88
CA ASN A 545 3.82 2.86 34.80
C ASN A 545 2.46 3.43 35.30
N SER A 546 2.27 3.56 36.61
CA SER A 546 0.98 3.97 37.18
C SER A 546 0.58 5.39 36.77
N SER A 547 -0.72 5.58 36.52
CA SER A 547 -1.32 6.90 36.32
C SER A 547 -1.64 7.62 37.65
N ARG A 548 -1.38 6.99 38.80
CA ARG A 548 -1.55 7.61 40.12
C ARG A 548 -0.64 8.83 40.22
N ARG A 549 -1.21 9.95 40.66
CA ARG A 549 -0.51 11.22 40.86
C ARG A 549 0.16 11.21 42.21
N VAL A 550 1.45 11.54 42.24
CA VAL A 550 2.28 11.60 43.45
C VAL A 550 3.02 12.93 43.50
N LYS A 551 3.53 13.25 44.68
CA LYS A 551 4.27 14.48 44.95
C LYS A 551 5.75 14.23 44.64
N TRP A 552 6.35 15.12 43.86
CA TRP A 552 7.75 15.07 43.45
C TRP A 552 8.46 16.33 43.95
N ILE A 553 9.75 16.21 44.25
CA ILE A 553 10.65 17.31 44.61
C ILE A 553 11.88 17.23 43.71
N CYS A 554 12.26 18.32 43.05
CA CYS A 554 13.39 18.27 42.13
C CYS A 554 14.68 18.33 42.96
N HIS A 555 15.50 17.29 42.94
CA HIS A 555 16.78 17.24 43.64
C HIS A 555 17.76 18.30 43.13
N THR A 556 17.56 18.83 41.91
CA THR A 556 18.44 19.85 41.31
C THR A 556 18.06 21.28 41.70
N CYS A 557 16.76 21.60 41.75
CA CYS A 557 16.30 22.99 41.95
C CYS A 557 15.33 23.19 43.11
N GLY A 558 14.97 22.12 43.83
CA GLY A 558 14.04 22.14 44.96
C GLY A 558 12.56 22.34 44.61
N HIS A 559 12.21 22.51 43.33
CA HIS A 559 10.83 22.71 42.92
C HIS A 559 9.97 21.48 43.26
N ARG A 560 8.84 21.69 43.96
CA ARG A 560 7.86 20.64 44.28
C ARG A 560 6.68 20.69 43.31
N TRP A 561 6.22 19.54 42.84
CA TRP A 561 5.05 19.43 41.94
C TRP A 561 4.33 18.09 42.08
N THR A 562 3.08 18.04 41.64
CA THR A 562 2.27 16.81 41.61
C THR A 562 2.11 16.32 40.17
N ALA A 563 2.49 15.08 39.89
CA ALA A 563 2.37 14.48 38.56
C ALA A 563 2.15 12.96 38.62
N PRO A 564 1.57 12.34 37.58
CA PRO A 564 1.51 10.89 37.44
C PRO A 564 2.90 10.27 37.42
N ILE A 565 3.05 9.07 37.99
CA ILE A 565 4.33 8.35 37.98
C ILE A 565 4.81 8.10 36.55
N ARG A 566 3.91 7.60 35.68
CA ARG A 566 4.21 7.35 34.26
C ARG A 566 4.84 8.53 33.52
N ASN A 567 4.49 9.77 33.87
CA ASN A 567 5.04 10.94 33.20
C ASN A 567 6.56 11.04 33.40
N ARG A 568 7.05 10.56 34.54
CA ARG A 568 8.46 10.57 34.95
C ARG A 568 9.17 9.28 34.56
N SER A 569 8.50 8.15 34.80
CA SER A 569 9.05 6.80 34.65
C SER A 569 8.97 6.22 33.24
N VAL A 570 8.02 6.67 32.41
CA VAL A 570 7.82 6.19 31.04
C VAL A 570 8.06 7.34 30.06
N ASP A 571 7.40 8.48 30.25
CA ASP A 571 7.45 9.58 29.29
C ASP A 571 8.72 10.46 29.43
N GLY A 572 9.51 10.27 30.50
CA GLY A 572 10.77 10.97 30.73
C GLY A 572 10.65 12.48 31.01
N ASN A 573 9.46 12.96 31.38
CA ASN A 573 9.24 14.38 31.66
C ASN A 573 9.93 14.77 32.98
N GLY A 574 10.96 15.62 32.91
CA GLY A 574 11.68 16.14 34.07
C GLY A 574 10.97 17.30 34.78
N CYS A 575 11.70 18.00 35.64
CA CYS A 575 11.21 19.21 36.30
C CYS A 575 10.91 20.33 35.28
N ILE A 576 9.70 20.89 35.31
CA ILE A 576 9.26 21.96 34.40
C ILE A 576 10.12 23.23 34.52
N GLN A 577 10.62 23.55 35.72
CA GLN A 577 11.44 24.74 35.96
C GLN A 577 12.83 24.59 35.34
N CYS A 578 13.47 23.43 35.52
CA CYS A 578 14.74 23.11 34.87
C CYS A 578 14.57 23.08 33.34
N GLY A 579 13.51 22.44 32.84
CA GLY A 579 13.20 22.40 31.41
C GLY A 579 12.99 23.78 30.80
N TYR A 580 12.27 24.68 31.48
CA TYR A 580 12.07 26.06 31.02
C TYR A 580 13.38 26.86 30.99
N LYS A 581 14.23 26.73 32.03
CA LYS A 581 15.54 27.40 32.07
C LYS A 581 16.44 26.94 30.92
N ALA A 582 16.58 25.63 30.74
CA ALA A 582 17.37 25.04 29.66
C ALA A 582 16.86 25.48 28.27
N GLY A 583 15.53 25.45 28.05
CA GLY A 583 14.93 25.88 26.78
C GLY A 583 15.15 27.36 26.44
N LYS A 584 15.18 28.24 27.46
CA LYS A 584 15.45 29.67 27.26
C LYS A 584 16.91 29.94 26.88
N GLU A 585 17.84 29.17 27.46
CA GLU A 585 19.27 29.25 27.14
C GLU A 585 19.56 28.73 25.72
N GLU A 586 19.01 27.58 25.36
CA GLU A 586 19.13 26.98 24.03
C GLU A 586 18.59 27.91 22.94
N LYS A 587 17.42 28.53 23.18
CA LYS A 587 16.85 29.53 22.26
C LYS A 587 17.76 30.76 22.10
N ARG A 588 18.46 31.19 23.15
CA ARG A 588 19.41 32.31 23.08
C ARG A 588 20.63 31.93 22.23
N LYS A 589 21.22 30.75 22.44
CA LYS A 589 22.37 30.25 21.67
C LYS A 589 22.09 30.21 20.17
N ARG A 590 20.95 29.62 19.77
CA ARG A 590 20.53 29.54 18.36
C ARG A 590 20.33 30.90 17.68
N ILE A 591 19.83 31.90 18.42
CA ILE A 591 19.65 33.26 17.85
C ILE A 591 21.01 33.91 17.60
N ILE A 592 21.98 33.72 18.50
CA ILE A 592 23.34 34.24 18.36
C ILE A 592 24.08 33.56 17.20
N GLU A 593 23.95 32.24 17.04
CA GLU A 593 24.53 31.53 15.88
C GLU A 593 24.01 32.06 14.55
N LYS A 594 22.71 32.38 14.47
CA LYS A 594 22.07 32.83 13.23
C LYS A 594 22.31 34.31 12.92
N GLN A 595 22.31 35.17 13.93
CA GLN A 595 22.32 36.63 13.76
C GLN A 595 23.65 37.27 14.17
N GLY A 596 24.60 36.49 14.68
CA GLY A 596 25.80 36.99 15.33
C GLY A 596 25.51 37.66 16.69
N CYS A 597 26.56 38.23 17.26
CA CYS A 597 26.50 39.05 18.46
C CYS A 597 26.77 40.53 18.14
N VAL A 598 26.58 41.43 19.10
CA VAL A 598 26.94 42.85 18.95
C VAL A 598 28.46 42.94 18.78
N SER A 599 28.89 43.13 17.54
CA SER A 599 30.31 43.10 17.13
C SER A 599 30.71 44.26 16.22
N ASP A 600 29.76 45.11 15.80
CA ASP A 600 30.05 46.31 14.99
C ASP A 600 30.98 47.27 15.76
N PRO A 601 32.19 47.56 15.24
CA PRO A 601 33.16 48.43 15.91
C PRO A 601 32.63 49.83 16.26
N LEU A 602 31.73 50.38 15.45
CA LEU A 602 31.14 51.71 15.70
C LEU A 602 30.15 51.68 16.87
N LEU A 603 29.42 50.57 17.02
CA LEU A 603 28.52 50.36 18.16
C LEU A 603 29.29 50.03 19.43
N LEU A 604 30.34 49.21 19.34
CA LEU A 604 31.21 48.88 20.48
C LEU A 604 31.92 50.11 21.04
N LYS A 605 32.31 51.06 20.19
CA LYS A 605 32.86 52.36 20.63
C LYS A 605 31.88 53.20 21.46
N GLU A 606 30.58 52.99 21.25
CA GLU A 606 29.52 53.66 22.00
C GLU A 606 28.90 52.77 23.09
N TRP A 607 29.46 51.58 23.34
CA TRP A 607 29.02 50.69 24.42
C TRP A 607 29.60 51.14 25.77
N ASP A 608 28.76 51.25 26.80
CA ASP A 608 29.21 51.57 28.16
C ASP A 608 29.59 50.28 28.90
N PHE A 609 30.83 49.82 28.76
CA PHE A 609 31.31 48.54 29.32
C PHE A 609 31.17 48.48 30.84
N GLU A 610 31.62 49.52 31.53
CA GLU A 610 31.55 49.68 32.99
C GLU A 610 30.15 49.34 33.55
N ARG A 611 29.11 50.01 33.06
CA ARG A 611 27.73 49.84 33.58
C ARG A 611 27.05 48.56 33.12
N ASN A 612 27.46 48.01 31.97
CA ASN A 612 26.85 46.80 31.44
C ASN A 612 27.48 45.54 32.06
N ASP A 613 28.76 45.57 32.39
CA ASP A 613 29.46 44.45 33.04
C ASP A 613 28.97 44.22 34.48
N GLU A 614 28.67 45.29 35.23
CA GLU A 614 27.98 45.20 36.55
C GLU A 614 26.65 44.45 36.48
N LEU A 615 26.00 44.43 35.32
CA LEU A 615 24.73 43.75 35.06
C LEU A 615 24.91 42.36 34.43
N GLY A 616 26.16 41.89 34.27
CA GLY A 616 26.50 40.66 33.58
C GLY A 616 26.11 40.68 32.09
N LEU A 617 26.23 41.83 31.43
CA LEU A 617 25.82 42.04 30.04
C LEU A 617 27.00 42.29 29.12
N HIS A 618 27.51 41.21 28.52
CA HIS A 618 28.62 41.30 27.57
C HIS A 618 28.11 41.36 26.10
N PRO A 619 28.66 42.25 25.24
CA PRO A 619 28.25 42.38 23.83
C PRO A 619 28.30 41.07 23.04
N SER A 620 29.30 40.22 23.31
CA SER A 620 29.49 38.93 22.61
C SER A 620 28.40 37.90 22.90
N GLU A 621 27.61 38.08 23.96
CA GLU A 621 26.54 37.16 24.32
C GLU A 621 25.14 37.71 23.99
N LEU A 622 25.06 38.84 23.30
CA LEU A 622 23.82 39.54 23.03
C LEU A 622 23.63 39.71 21.52
N PRO A 623 22.47 39.31 20.96
CA PRO A 623 22.23 39.44 19.53
C PRO A 623 21.95 40.91 19.14
N PRO A 624 22.42 41.37 17.96
CA PRO A 624 22.20 42.76 17.49
C PRO A 624 20.72 43.16 17.34
N GLY A 625 19.84 42.17 17.11
CA GLY A 625 18.39 42.37 17.02
C GLY A 625 17.65 42.42 18.37
N SER A 626 18.37 42.38 19.50
CA SER A 626 17.75 42.30 20.83
C SER A 626 17.05 43.59 21.25
N ASN A 627 15.82 43.47 21.77
CA ASN A 627 15.12 44.58 22.43
C ASN A 627 15.61 44.84 23.86
N LYS A 628 16.61 44.08 24.35
CA LYS A 628 17.21 44.29 25.67
C LYS A 628 17.86 45.67 25.71
N SER A 629 17.53 46.43 26.75
CA SER A 629 18.05 47.79 26.95
C SER A 629 19.36 47.75 27.73
N VAL A 630 20.40 48.34 27.13
CA VAL A 630 21.76 48.42 27.67
C VAL A 630 22.20 49.88 27.74
N TYR A 631 23.29 50.14 28.45
CA TYR A 631 23.88 51.48 28.56
C TYR A 631 24.82 51.76 27.39
N TRP A 632 24.72 52.98 26.85
CA TRP A 632 25.52 53.51 25.74
C TRP A 632 26.15 54.84 26.13
N ILE A 633 27.28 55.18 25.52
CA ILE A 633 28.00 56.44 25.68
C ILE A 633 28.24 57.11 24.33
N CYS A 634 27.91 58.40 24.22
CA CYS A 634 27.92 59.09 22.93
C CYS A 634 29.33 59.53 22.60
N SER A 635 29.86 59.09 21.44
CA SER A 635 31.20 59.47 21.01
C SER A 635 31.36 60.98 20.71
N LYS A 636 30.25 61.69 20.41
CA LYS A 636 30.27 63.11 20.04
C LYS A 636 30.14 64.08 21.20
N CYS A 637 29.37 63.72 22.22
CA CYS A 637 29.02 64.64 23.32
C CYS A 637 29.18 64.03 24.71
N GLY A 638 29.69 62.80 24.82
CA GLY A 638 29.90 62.09 26.08
C GLY A 638 28.63 61.68 26.82
N HIS A 639 27.44 62.00 26.29
CA HIS A 639 26.18 61.67 26.97
C HIS A 639 26.00 60.16 27.11
N ARG A 640 25.82 59.68 28.35
CA ARG A 640 25.44 58.30 28.66
C ARG A 640 23.92 58.13 28.68
N TRP A 641 23.38 57.07 28.08
CA TRP A 641 21.94 56.79 28.06
C TRP A 641 21.63 55.29 27.97
N LYS A 642 20.41 54.91 28.35
CA LYS A 642 19.91 53.54 28.22
C LYS A 642 19.06 53.39 26.95
N ALA A 643 19.35 52.40 26.12
CA ALA A 643 18.55 52.13 24.91
C ALA A 643 18.60 50.67 24.46
N PRO A 644 17.57 50.19 23.72
CA PRO A 644 17.57 48.86 23.11
C PRO A 644 18.67 48.69 22.06
N ILE A 645 19.33 47.52 22.07
CA ILE A 645 20.38 47.14 21.10
C ILE A 645 19.84 47.21 19.66
N ALA A 646 18.66 46.62 19.40
CA ALA A 646 18.03 46.61 18.08
C ALA A 646 17.80 48.00 17.50
N ARG A 647 17.53 48.99 18.35
CA ARG A 647 17.29 50.38 17.91
C ARG A 647 18.60 51.06 17.54
N ARG A 648 19.67 50.77 18.27
CA ARG A 648 21.03 51.28 18.02
C ARG A 648 21.63 50.68 16.76
N ASN A 649 21.44 49.38 16.56
CA ASN A 649 21.83 48.69 15.33
C ASN A 649 21.13 49.23 14.07
N LYS A 650 19.96 49.86 14.21
CA LYS A 650 19.23 50.54 13.12
C LYS A 650 19.67 52.00 12.90
N GLY A 651 20.79 52.44 13.51
CA GLY A 651 21.37 53.77 13.31
C GLY A 651 20.78 54.89 14.17
N ALA A 652 19.95 54.57 15.19
CA ALA A 652 19.38 55.60 16.06
C ALA A 652 20.45 56.22 16.97
N GLY A 653 20.92 57.42 16.65
CA GLY A 653 21.96 58.17 17.38
C GLY A 653 21.57 58.71 18.77
N CYS A 654 22.51 59.43 19.39
CA CYS A 654 22.28 60.16 20.64
C CYS A 654 21.20 61.25 20.44
N ARG A 655 20.14 61.23 21.26
CA ARG A 655 19.03 62.19 21.18
C ARG A 655 19.48 63.63 21.39
N LYS A 656 20.38 63.88 22.35
CA LYS A 656 20.94 65.23 22.59
C LYS A 656 21.66 65.82 21.37
N CYS A 657 22.21 64.98 20.48
CA CYS A 657 22.83 65.45 19.24
C CYS A 657 21.79 65.68 18.12
N ALA A 658 20.74 64.86 18.07
CA ALA A 658 19.68 64.98 17.07
C ALA A 658 18.83 66.25 17.27
N ASP A 659 18.63 66.68 18.52
CA ASP A 659 17.82 67.84 18.87
C ASP A 659 18.46 69.20 18.51
N LYS A 660 19.77 69.22 18.15
CA LYS A 660 20.50 70.45 17.74
C LYS A 660 20.45 70.76 16.22
N ALA A 661 19.77 69.96 15.40
CA ALA A 661 19.69 70.19 13.94
C ALA A 661 18.58 71.21 13.57
N ASN A 662 18.92 72.28 12.83
CA ASN A 662 18.04 73.41 12.51
C ASN A 662 16.80 73.00 11.66
N PRO A 663 15.56 73.18 12.18
CA PRO A 663 14.32 72.78 11.50
C PRO A 663 14.04 73.47 10.15
N ASP A 664 14.46 74.72 9.96
CA ASP A 664 14.15 75.50 8.75
C ASP A 664 14.99 75.09 7.54
N LEU A 665 16.25 74.72 7.76
CA LEU A 665 17.12 74.18 6.70
C LEU A 665 16.59 72.83 6.18
N LYS A 666 16.05 72.01 7.09
CA LYS A 666 15.41 70.73 6.75
C LYS A 666 14.14 70.94 5.92
N ARG A 667 13.32 71.96 6.22
CA ARG A 667 12.11 72.30 5.45
C ARG A 667 12.45 72.78 4.03
N LYS A 668 13.40 73.72 3.89
CA LYS A 668 13.83 74.24 2.58
C LYS A 668 14.40 73.15 1.67
N SER A 669 15.22 72.25 2.22
CA SER A 669 15.77 71.11 1.47
C SER A 669 14.70 70.15 0.93
N LEU A 670 13.65 69.87 1.71
CA LEU A 670 12.56 68.97 1.30
C LEU A 670 11.66 69.58 0.21
N ILE A 671 11.44 70.90 0.25
CA ILE A 671 10.71 71.62 -0.80
C ILE A 671 11.50 71.57 -2.12
N ALA A 672 12.82 71.80 -2.08
CA ALA A 672 13.71 71.69 -3.24
C ALA A 672 13.75 70.27 -3.85
N GLN A 673 13.46 69.23 -3.07
CA GLN A 673 13.34 67.84 -3.52
C GLN A 673 11.94 67.49 -4.07
N GLY A 674 11.15 68.49 -4.48
CA GLY A 674 9.85 68.29 -5.13
C GLY A 674 8.72 67.86 -4.19
N ARG A 675 8.85 68.07 -2.87
CA ARG A 675 7.82 67.67 -1.89
C ARG A 675 6.87 68.80 -1.48
N ALA A 676 6.81 69.88 -2.27
CA ALA A 676 5.86 70.97 -2.09
C ALA A 676 4.41 70.49 -2.22
N LEU A 677 3.47 71.18 -1.59
CA LEU A 677 2.04 70.92 -1.75
C LEU A 677 1.56 71.57 -3.06
N THR A 678 1.49 70.78 -4.13
CA THR A 678 1.10 71.22 -5.48
C THR A 678 -0.15 70.51 -6.02
N ASP A 679 -0.84 69.72 -5.19
CA ASP A 679 -2.04 68.98 -5.59
C ASP A 679 -3.21 69.94 -5.88
N GLU A 680 -3.69 69.94 -7.13
CA GLU A 680 -4.72 70.87 -7.60
C GLU A 680 -6.06 70.75 -6.86
N LEU A 681 -6.45 69.55 -6.43
CA LEU A 681 -7.71 69.33 -5.73
C LEU A 681 -7.65 69.87 -4.31
N LEU A 682 -6.49 69.75 -3.65
CA LEU A 682 -6.27 70.32 -2.32
C LEU A 682 -6.13 71.85 -2.38
N ILE A 683 -5.45 72.37 -3.39
CA ILE A 683 -5.29 73.82 -3.59
C ILE A 683 -6.66 74.50 -3.80
N LYS A 684 -7.61 73.84 -4.47
CA LYS A 684 -9.00 74.34 -4.62
C LYS A 684 -9.77 74.41 -3.31
N GLU A 685 -9.41 73.61 -2.32
CA GLU A 685 -10.03 73.60 -0.99
C GLU A 685 -9.23 74.40 0.04
N TRP A 686 -8.21 75.15 -0.39
CA TRP A 686 -7.42 76.03 0.47
C TRP A 686 -8.18 77.32 0.76
N ASP A 687 -8.27 77.71 2.03
CA ASP A 687 -8.84 79.01 2.39
C ASP A 687 -7.74 80.09 2.32
N TYR A 688 -7.76 80.91 1.26
CA TYR A 688 -6.76 81.95 1.03
C TYR A 688 -6.93 83.17 1.95
N GLU A 689 -8.08 83.34 2.58
CA GLU A 689 -8.34 84.46 3.48
C GLU A 689 -7.82 84.14 4.89
N LEU A 690 -7.98 82.89 5.35
CA LEU A 690 -7.63 82.45 6.69
C LEU A 690 -6.19 81.90 6.82
N ASN A 691 -5.45 81.76 5.72
CA ASN A 691 -4.09 81.24 5.72
C ASN A 691 -3.07 82.30 5.30
N SER A 692 -2.04 82.50 6.13
CA SER A 692 -1.01 83.53 5.93
C SER A 692 0.13 83.16 4.96
N LYS A 693 0.20 81.91 4.50
CA LYS A 693 1.23 81.43 3.56
C LYS A 693 0.59 80.64 2.44
N MET A 694 1.25 80.61 1.28
CA MET A 694 0.75 79.90 0.11
C MET A 694 0.91 78.39 0.30
N PRO A 695 0.03 77.56 -0.33
CA PRO A 695 0.12 76.10 -0.26
C PRO A 695 1.54 75.57 -0.58
N GLN A 696 2.15 76.11 -1.63
CA GLN A 696 3.48 75.75 -2.12
C GLN A 696 4.64 75.99 -1.14
N ASP A 697 4.44 76.85 -0.12
CA ASP A 697 5.44 77.08 0.92
C ASP A 697 5.51 75.94 1.94
N TYR A 698 4.57 74.99 1.86
CA TYR A 698 4.49 73.82 2.72
C TYR A 698 4.78 72.54 1.95
N THR A 699 5.30 71.54 2.66
CA THR A 699 5.40 70.18 2.12
C THR A 699 4.08 69.43 2.34
N PHE A 700 3.68 68.53 1.43
CA PHE A 700 2.45 67.73 1.58
C PHE A 700 2.44 66.86 2.88
N GLY A 701 3.61 66.53 3.44
CA GLY A 701 3.74 65.81 4.72
C GLY A 701 3.72 66.70 5.98
N SER A 702 3.43 68.00 5.84
CA SER A 702 3.47 68.95 6.95
C SER A 702 2.39 68.69 8.00
N LYS A 703 2.78 68.70 9.28
CA LYS A 703 1.85 68.59 10.42
C LYS A 703 1.21 69.93 10.82
N VAL A 704 1.59 71.03 10.16
CA VAL A 704 1.01 72.36 10.41
C VAL A 704 -0.48 72.34 10.05
N LYS A 705 -1.31 72.88 10.96
CA LYS A 705 -2.74 73.07 10.73
C LYS A 705 -2.97 74.37 9.96
N VAL A 706 -3.75 74.29 8.90
CA VAL A 706 -4.18 75.38 8.03
C VAL A 706 -5.68 75.29 7.83
N HIS A 707 -6.31 76.37 7.40
CA HIS A 707 -7.75 76.44 7.16
C HIS A 707 -8.10 75.94 5.76
N TRP A 708 -9.15 75.13 5.68
CA TRP A 708 -9.66 74.58 4.42
C TRP A 708 -11.11 74.96 4.26
N ILE A 709 -11.55 75.14 3.03
CA ILE A 709 -12.95 75.41 2.65
C ILE A 709 -13.49 74.26 1.80
N CYS A 710 -14.67 73.75 2.16
CA CYS A 710 -15.22 72.58 1.50
C CYS A 710 -15.85 73.00 0.18
N SER A 711 -15.36 72.43 -0.92
CA SER A 711 -15.92 72.67 -2.26
C SER A 711 -17.40 72.26 -2.39
N LYS A 712 -17.87 71.30 -1.58
CA LYS A 712 -19.25 70.76 -1.63
C LYS A 712 -20.24 71.45 -0.72
N CYS A 713 -19.80 71.95 0.43
CA CYS A 713 -20.71 72.48 1.46
C CYS A 713 -20.32 73.85 2.02
N GLY A 714 -19.22 74.45 1.56
CA GLY A 714 -18.74 75.76 2.02
C GLY A 714 -18.20 75.79 3.45
N HIS A 715 -18.28 74.69 4.21
CA HIS A 715 -17.77 74.62 5.58
C HIS A 715 -16.26 74.90 5.61
N LYS A 716 -15.85 75.85 6.46
CA LYS A 716 -14.45 76.21 6.71
C LYS A 716 -13.94 75.49 7.97
N TRP A 717 -12.79 74.80 7.92
CA TRP A 717 -12.25 74.09 9.09
C TRP A 717 -10.71 74.04 9.13
N PRO A 718 -10.10 74.04 10.33
CA PRO A 718 -8.67 73.83 10.48
C PRO A 718 -8.31 72.33 10.39
N ALA A 719 -7.35 71.97 9.53
CA ALA A 719 -6.79 70.63 9.46
C ALA A 719 -5.31 70.64 9.07
N SER A 720 -4.56 69.62 9.50
CA SER A 720 -3.15 69.50 9.09
C SER A 720 -3.02 69.10 7.63
N ILE A 721 -2.03 69.68 6.93
CA ILE A 721 -1.77 69.40 5.51
C ILE A 721 -1.57 67.91 5.26
N ASN A 722 -0.75 67.24 6.07
CA ASN A 722 -0.51 65.79 6.00
C ASN A 722 -1.80 64.95 6.11
N SER A 723 -2.77 65.40 6.92
CA SER A 723 -4.05 64.69 7.03
C SER A 723 -4.89 64.87 5.77
N ARG A 724 -4.90 66.08 5.20
CA ARG A 724 -5.64 66.40 3.97
C ARG A 724 -5.04 65.70 2.75
N SER A 725 -3.71 65.69 2.62
CA SER A 725 -2.99 64.97 1.56
C SER A 725 -3.17 63.44 1.63
N LYS A 726 -3.64 62.89 2.76
CA LYS A 726 -4.00 61.47 2.91
C LYS A 726 -5.48 61.18 2.65
N GLY A 727 -6.24 62.16 2.17
CA GLY A 727 -7.65 61.99 1.80
C GLY A 727 -8.67 62.27 2.91
N ALA A 728 -8.26 62.83 4.05
CA ALA A 728 -9.23 63.30 5.05
C ALA A 728 -10.00 64.50 4.49
N GLY A 729 -11.33 64.39 4.37
CA GLY A 729 -12.20 65.43 3.80
C GLY A 729 -12.87 66.34 4.83
N CYS A 730 -13.90 67.07 4.40
CA CYS A 730 -14.65 67.97 5.25
C CYS A 730 -15.40 67.23 6.37
N PRO A 731 -15.20 67.59 7.65
CA PRO A 731 -15.85 66.90 8.77
C PRO A 731 -17.37 67.08 8.80
N ALA A 732 -17.91 68.18 8.29
CA ALA A 732 -19.37 68.37 8.16
C ALA A 732 -20.01 67.40 7.14
N CYS A 733 -19.38 67.20 5.97
CA CYS A 733 -19.84 66.23 4.97
C CYS A 733 -19.70 64.79 5.43
N ALA A 734 -18.66 64.50 6.24
CA ALA A 734 -18.45 63.19 6.83
C ALA A 734 -19.36 62.91 8.05
N GLY A 735 -20.20 63.87 8.45
CA GLY A 735 -21.09 63.73 9.62
C GLY A 735 -20.39 63.78 10.98
N ASN A 736 -19.12 64.20 11.02
CA ASN A 736 -18.32 64.32 12.24
C ASN A 736 -18.59 65.62 13.02
N ILE A 737 -19.19 66.62 12.37
CA ILE A 737 -19.63 67.88 12.98
C ILE A 737 -21.09 68.12 12.56
N VAL A 738 -21.92 68.52 13.53
CA VAL A 738 -23.31 68.90 13.30
C VAL A 738 -23.36 70.34 12.83
N VAL A 739 -24.01 70.56 11.70
CA VAL A 739 -24.32 71.86 11.12
C VAL A 739 -25.84 71.97 11.10
N THR A 740 -26.37 72.86 11.95
CA THR A 740 -27.81 73.12 12.10
C THR A 740 -28.44 73.51 10.75
N GLY A 741 -29.62 72.95 10.47
CA GLY A 741 -30.37 73.11 9.23
C GLY A 741 -29.89 72.24 8.08
N ARG A 742 -29.00 71.26 8.32
CA ARG A 742 -28.42 70.43 7.25
C ARG A 742 -28.27 68.96 7.60
N ASN A 743 -27.52 68.65 8.66
CA ASN A 743 -27.21 67.26 9.04
C ASN A 743 -27.60 66.94 10.49
N ASP A 744 -28.34 67.83 11.13
CA ASP A 744 -28.95 67.61 12.43
C ASP A 744 -30.20 66.71 12.34
N LEU A 745 -30.57 66.14 13.49
CA LEU A 745 -31.64 65.19 13.65
C LEU A 745 -33.01 65.81 13.34
N ALA A 746 -33.22 67.07 13.73
CA ALA A 746 -34.48 67.77 13.47
C ALA A 746 -34.73 67.92 11.95
N THR A 747 -33.67 68.25 11.20
CA THR A 747 -33.74 68.43 9.75
C THR A 747 -33.87 67.10 9.01
N LEU A 748 -33.12 66.07 9.41
CA LEU A 748 -33.07 64.80 8.68
C LEU A 748 -34.20 63.82 9.03
N HIS A 749 -34.69 63.82 10.28
CA HIS A 749 -35.71 62.87 10.75
C HIS A 749 -36.77 63.54 11.65
N PRO A 750 -37.58 64.46 11.11
CA PRO A 750 -38.62 65.17 11.86
C PRO A 750 -39.68 64.24 12.46
N GLU A 751 -39.89 63.05 11.88
CA GLU A 751 -40.82 62.03 12.37
C GLU A 751 -40.43 61.47 13.75
N LEU A 752 -39.13 61.40 14.04
CA LEU A 752 -38.62 60.83 15.30
C LEU A 752 -38.75 61.82 16.48
N LEU A 753 -38.96 63.11 16.20
CA LEU A 753 -39.13 64.14 17.24
C LEU A 753 -40.39 63.93 18.07
N LYS A 754 -41.41 63.27 17.52
CA LYS A 754 -42.65 62.89 18.24
C LYS A 754 -42.39 61.87 19.36
N GLU A 755 -41.29 61.14 19.25
CA GLU A 755 -40.87 60.15 20.22
C GLU A 755 -39.68 60.63 21.06
N TRP A 756 -39.24 61.88 20.92
CA TRP A 756 -38.15 62.44 21.71
C TRP A 756 -38.65 62.85 23.09
N ASP A 757 -37.95 62.45 24.15
CA ASP A 757 -38.27 62.85 25.51
C ASP A 757 -37.56 64.17 25.86
N TYR A 758 -38.25 65.31 25.69
CA TYR A 758 -37.70 66.64 25.95
C TYR A 758 -37.43 66.90 27.44
N GLU A 759 -38.13 66.21 28.35
CA GLU A 759 -37.92 66.36 29.80
C GLU A 759 -36.65 65.64 30.25
N LYS A 760 -36.31 64.50 29.63
CA LYS A 760 -35.10 63.73 29.98
C LYS A 760 -33.86 64.08 29.17
N ASN A 761 -34.01 64.74 28.02
CA ASN A 761 -32.90 65.16 27.17
C ASN A 761 -32.64 66.67 27.28
N THR A 762 -32.52 67.19 28.50
CA THR A 762 -32.37 68.65 28.75
C THR A 762 -31.07 69.23 28.18
N ASP A 763 -30.03 68.41 28.05
CA ASP A 763 -28.69 68.89 27.69
C ASP A 763 -28.48 69.16 26.19
N LYS A 764 -29.35 68.60 25.33
CA LYS A 764 -29.26 68.74 23.88
C LYS A 764 -30.63 68.69 23.22
N ILE A 765 -30.87 69.65 22.34
CA ILE A 765 -32.03 69.65 21.44
C ILE A 765 -31.72 68.92 20.12
N PRO A 766 -32.72 68.39 19.42
CA PRO A 766 -32.53 67.65 18.17
C PRO A 766 -31.72 68.38 17.08
N GLU A 767 -31.80 69.71 17.00
CA GLU A 767 -31.05 70.57 16.07
C GLU A 767 -29.53 70.60 16.35
N GLN A 768 -29.12 70.12 17.52
CA GLN A 768 -27.72 70.02 17.97
C GLN A 768 -27.20 68.57 17.94
N VAL A 769 -28.01 67.62 17.46
CA VAL A 769 -27.70 66.20 17.42
C VAL A 769 -27.55 65.76 15.97
N ALA A 770 -26.47 65.05 15.62
CA ALA A 770 -26.30 64.53 14.26
C ALA A 770 -27.40 63.54 13.92
N GLY A 771 -27.96 63.60 12.70
CA GLY A 771 -29.00 62.67 12.26
C GLY A 771 -28.60 61.20 12.37
N ALA A 772 -27.33 60.84 12.18
CA ALA A 772 -26.84 59.46 12.34
C ALA A 772 -26.10 59.19 13.67
N SER A 773 -26.37 59.96 14.73
CA SER A 773 -25.61 59.86 15.98
C SER A 773 -25.71 58.49 16.65
N HIS A 774 -24.58 57.98 17.13
CA HIS A 774 -24.52 56.80 18.00
C HIS A 774 -24.72 57.15 19.49
N GLN A 775 -24.80 58.43 19.85
CA GLN A 775 -25.16 58.84 21.23
C GLN A 775 -26.59 58.41 21.56
N LYS A 776 -26.78 57.95 22.79
CA LYS A 776 -28.08 57.52 23.30
C LYS A 776 -28.82 58.70 23.88
N PHE A 777 -30.09 58.80 23.53
CA PHE A 777 -31.04 59.76 24.06
C PHE A 777 -32.27 59.02 24.57
N TRP A 778 -33.07 59.68 25.38
CA TRP A 778 -34.34 59.15 25.88
C TRP A 778 -35.44 59.34 24.85
N TRP A 779 -36.21 58.28 24.63
CA TRP A 779 -37.31 58.29 23.70
C TRP A 779 -38.58 57.78 24.36
N ILE A 780 -39.71 58.42 24.08
CA ILE A 780 -41.02 58.03 24.58
C ILE A 780 -41.55 56.87 23.74
N CYS A 781 -41.97 55.78 24.39
CA CYS A 781 -42.59 54.67 23.69
C CYS A 781 -44.04 55.01 23.25
N PRO A 782 -44.38 54.90 21.96
CA PRO A 782 -45.76 55.15 21.48
C PRO A 782 -46.81 54.20 22.07
N LYS A 783 -46.38 53.03 22.59
CA LYS A 783 -47.27 52.02 23.20
C LYS A 783 -47.45 52.20 24.72
N GLY A 784 -47.01 53.31 25.30
CA GLY A 784 -47.21 53.62 26.72
C GLY A 784 -46.26 52.91 27.69
N HIS A 785 -45.17 52.29 27.22
CA HIS A 785 -44.18 51.64 28.09
C HIS A 785 -43.19 52.61 28.76
N GLY A 786 -43.47 53.92 28.74
CA GLY A 786 -42.58 54.97 29.23
C GLY A 786 -41.36 55.23 28.34
N SER A 787 -40.43 56.04 28.85
CA SER A 787 -39.24 56.46 28.10
C SER A 787 -38.09 55.46 28.21
N TYR A 788 -37.37 55.25 27.12
CA TYR A 788 -36.27 54.29 27.03
C TYR A 788 -35.04 54.88 26.33
N PRO A 789 -33.82 54.49 26.73
CA PRO A 789 -32.60 55.01 26.11
C PRO A 789 -32.28 54.25 24.82
N ALA A 790 -32.12 54.96 23.71
CA ALA A 790 -31.67 54.40 22.43
C ALA A 790 -30.83 55.41 21.64
N SER A 791 -29.95 54.94 20.77
CA SER A 791 -29.20 55.83 19.88
C SER A 791 -30.05 56.27 18.69
N VAL A 792 -29.79 57.48 18.19
CA VAL A 792 -30.49 58.04 17.02
C VAL A 792 -30.37 57.11 15.81
N SER A 793 -29.17 56.61 15.53
CA SER A 793 -28.94 55.64 14.46
C SER A 793 -29.79 54.36 14.61
N HIS A 794 -29.97 53.84 15.81
CA HIS A 794 -30.84 52.67 16.03
C HIS A 794 -32.33 52.99 15.83
N ARG A 795 -32.76 54.21 16.19
CA ARG A 795 -34.13 54.66 15.96
C ARG A 795 -34.46 54.76 14.47
N ILE A 796 -33.55 55.30 13.68
CA ILE A 796 -33.67 55.38 12.21
C ILE A 796 -33.73 53.98 11.61
N ASN A 797 -32.93 53.05 12.10
CA ASN A 797 -32.92 51.65 11.65
C ASN A 797 -34.13 50.83 12.16
N GLY A 798 -35.17 51.47 12.71
CA GLY A 798 -36.42 50.82 13.12
C GLY A 798 -36.36 50.06 14.44
N THR A 799 -35.29 50.22 15.22
CA THR A 799 -35.19 49.62 16.56
C THR A 799 -35.93 50.52 17.56
N GLY A 800 -37.06 50.02 18.07
CA GLY A 800 -37.91 50.74 19.03
C GLY A 800 -37.72 50.28 20.48
N CYS A 801 -38.75 50.52 21.31
CA CYS A 801 -38.77 50.18 22.72
C CYS A 801 -38.39 48.71 23.00
N PRO A 802 -37.43 48.42 23.91
CA PRO A 802 -37.05 47.06 24.29
C PRO A 802 -38.21 46.19 24.79
N THR A 803 -39.17 46.77 25.53
CA THR A 803 -40.37 46.07 26.01
C THR A 803 -41.25 45.63 24.83
N CYS A 804 -41.48 46.51 23.85
CA CYS A 804 -42.17 46.15 22.60
C CYS A 804 -41.43 45.05 21.83
N GLY A 805 -40.09 45.11 21.81
CA GLY A 805 -39.23 44.11 21.18
C GLY A 805 -39.37 42.74 21.85
N ASN A 806 -39.31 42.69 23.17
CA ASN A 806 -39.43 41.46 23.95
C ASN A 806 -40.82 40.83 23.83
N LEU A 807 -41.90 41.62 23.86
CA LEU A 807 -43.26 41.13 23.63
C LEU A 807 -43.41 40.49 22.24
N ARG A 808 -42.85 41.11 21.19
CA ARG A 808 -42.82 40.54 19.83
C ARG A 808 -42.00 39.25 19.74
N ILE A 809 -40.91 39.12 20.51
CA ILE A 809 -40.10 37.90 20.55
C ILE A 809 -40.86 36.77 21.26
N ALA A 810 -41.54 37.08 22.37
CA ALA A 810 -42.37 36.13 23.09
C ALA A 810 -43.49 35.55 22.19
N GLU A 811 -44.22 36.40 21.45
CA GLU A 811 -45.24 35.99 20.47
C GLU A 811 -44.67 35.10 19.35
N LYS A 812 -43.44 35.35 18.87
CA LYS A 812 -42.81 34.50 17.83
C LYS A 812 -42.39 33.14 18.38
N SER A 813 -42.03 33.06 19.66
CA SER A 813 -41.56 31.82 20.30
C SER A 813 -42.68 30.82 20.63
N SER A 814 -43.93 31.28 20.72
CA SER A 814 -45.13 30.49 21.02
C SER A 814 -45.93 30.07 19.78
N ARG A 815 -45.42 30.29 18.56
CA ARG A 815 -46.14 29.94 17.32
C ARG A 815 -46.20 28.42 17.09
N PRO A 816 -47.40 27.84 16.87
CA PRO A 816 -47.53 26.43 16.53
C PRO A 816 -46.86 26.04 15.21
N VAL A 817 -46.45 24.79 15.11
CA VAL A 817 -45.75 24.23 13.94
C VAL A 817 -46.30 22.85 13.57
N ASP A 818 -46.46 22.60 12.28
CA ASP A 818 -46.89 21.30 11.76
C ASP A 818 -45.68 20.45 11.41
N GLN A 819 -45.76 19.17 11.76
CA GLN A 819 -44.92 18.09 11.26
C GLN A 819 -45.64 17.42 10.09
N LEU A 820 -44.90 17.25 9.00
CA LEU A 820 -45.37 16.64 7.76
C LEU A 820 -44.47 15.45 7.40
N SER A 821 -45.01 14.47 6.69
CA SER A 821 -44.23 13.39 6.07
C SER A 821 -43.29 13.96 5.00
N LEU A 822 -42.37 13.13 4.49
CA LEU A 822 -41.48 13.54 3.39
C LEU A 822 -42.27 13.91 2.12
N ASP A 823 -43.38 13.22 1.89
CA ASP A 823 -44.29 13.45 0.77
C ASP A 823 -45.20 14.67 0.99
N GLY A 824 -45.14 15.29 2.18
CA GLY A 824 -45.85 16.53 2.51
C GLY A 824 -47.22 16.34 3.15
N GLU A 825 -47.58 15.12 3.53
CA GLU A 825 -48.83 14.82 4.23
C GLU A 825 -48.75 15.26 5.70
N TYR A 826 -49.87 15.75 6.24
CA TYR A 826 -49.94 16.20 7.63
C TYR A 826 -49.85 15.02 8.62
N ILE A 827 -49.05 15.20 9.67
CA ILE A 827 -48.90 14.23 10.76
C ILE A 827 -49.47 14.78 12.06
N LYS A 828 -48.91 15.89 12.58
CA LYS A 828 -49.34 16.50 13.85
C LYS A 828 -48.91 17.96 13.97
N THR A 829 -49.67 18.75 14.73
CA THR A 829 -49.31 20.12 15.12
C THR A 829 -48.75 20.14 16.54
N PHE A 830 -47.63 20.84 16.72
CA PHE A 830 -47.04 21.15 18.01
C PHE A 830 -47.34 22.59 18.40
N LYS A 831 -47.60 22.84 19.68
CA LYS A 831 -47.86 24.19 20.24
C LYS A 831 -46.71 25.19 20.02
N SER A 832 -45.48 24.72 19.80
CA SER A 832 -44.33 25.55 19.43
C SER A 832 -43.16 24.69 18.90
N VAL A 833 -42.17 25.33 18.27
CA VAL A 833 -40.89 24.68 17.92
C VAL A 833 -40.20 24.07 19.14
N LYS A 834 -40.35 24.69 20.33
CA LYS A 834 -39.78 24.16 21.58
C LYS A 834 -40.42 22.83 21.95
N ALA A 835 -41.75 22.74 21.87
CA ALA A 835 -42.47 21.50 22.15
C ALA A 835 -42.11 20.39 21.14
N ALA A 836 -42.01 20.74 19.85
CA ALA A 836 -41.58 19.80 18.82
C ALA A 836 -40.16 19.25 19.05
N SER A 837 -39.25 20.13 19.48
CA SER A 837 -37.86 19.77 19.80
C SER A 837 -37.75 18.81 20.97
N GLU A 838 -38.50 19.07 22.05
CA GLU A 838 -38.47 18.26 23.28
C GLU A 838 -39.07 16.87 23.05
N GLU A 839 -40.17 16.78 22.31
CA GLU A 839 -40.83 15.50 22.04
C GLU A 839 -40.11 14.65 20.99
N MET A 840 -39.54 15.28 19.95
CA MET A 840 -38.86 14.56 18.86
C MET A 840 -37.37 14.33 19.11
N GLY A 841 -36.80 14.86 20.20
CA GLY A 841 -35.36 14.80 20.48
C GLY A 841 -34.49 15.55 19.46
N LEU A 842 -35.07 16.51 18.72
CA LEU A 842 -34.37 17.28 17.68
C LEU A 842 -33.97 18.66 18.22
N SER A 843 -32.95 19.30 17.63
CA SER A 843 -32.59 20.67 18.06
C SER A 843 -33.61 21.72 17.57
N LYS A 844 -33.94 22.69 18.43
CA LYS A 844 -34.83 23.83 18.08
C LYS A 844 -34.35 24.59 16.83
N GLY A 845 -33.03 24.70 16.68
CA GLY A 845 -32.38 25.33 15.52
C GLY A 845 -32.57 24.53 14.23
N ALA A 846 -32.51 23.20 14.29
CA ALA A 846 -32.73 22.34 13.13
C ALA A 846 -34.17 22.43 12.61
N ILE A 847 -35.17 22.37 13.50
CA ILE A 847 -36.58 22.53 13.14
C ILE A 847 -36.84 23.93 12.56
N SER A 848 -36.31 24.98 13.19
CA SER A 848 -36.48 26.37 12.72
C SER A 848 -35.86 26.60 11.33
N ASN A 849 -34.70 25.99 11.06
CA ASN A 849 -34.05 26.07 9.76
C ASN A 849 -34.80 25.26 8.69
N ALA A 850 -35.33 24.09 9.06
CA ALA A 850 -36.17 23.28 8.18
C ALA A 850 -37.40 24.08 7.70
N ILE A 851 -38.09 24.78 8.61
CA ILE A 851 -39.24 25.64 8.28
C ILE A 851 -38.84 26.77 7.32
N ARG A 852 -37.73 27.47 7.58
CA ARG A 852 -37.31 28.63 6.76
C ARG A 852 -36.81 28.26 5.37
N LYS A 853 -36.11 27.11 5.26
CA LYS A 853 -35.45 26.68 4.02
C LYS A 853 -36.27 25.65 3.24
N ASN A 854 -37.49 25.35 3.69
CA ASN A 854 -38.34 24.27 3.16
C ASN A 854 -37.59 22.92 3.07
N ALA A 855 -36.78 22.65 4.09
CA ALA A 855 -35.91 21.48 4.19
C ALA A 855 -36.46 20.47 5.23
N THR A 856 -35.80 19.33 5.39
CA THR A 856 -36.19 18.28 6.34
C THR A 856 -35.36 18.33 7.61
N SER A 857 -35.94 17.92 8.73
CA SER A 857 -35.23 17.70 10.00
C SER A 857 -35.80 16.47 10.70
N GLY A 858 -34.94 15.54 11.10
CA GLY A 858 -35.35 14.28 11.76
C GLY A 858 -36.20 13.36 10.88
N GLY A 859 -36.09 13.44 9.55
CA GLY A 859 -36.90 12.66 8.61
C GLY A 859 -38.27 13.26 8.28
N PHE A 860 -38.56 14.48 8.74
CA PHE A 860 -39.86 15.15 8.53
C PHE A 860 -39.71 16.52 7.89
N ARG A 861 -40.76 16.96 7.20
CA ARG A 861 -40.93 18.35 6.76
C ARG A 861 -41.65 19.15 7.83
N TRP A 862 -41.34 20.44 7.90
CA TRP A 862 -41.83 21.32 8.97
C TRP A 862 -42.34 22.63 8.38
N ARG A 863 -43.49 23.11 8.86
CA ARG A 863 -44.01 24.44 8.53
C ARG A 863 -44.63 25.12 9.75
N HIS A 864 -44.80 26.44 9.70
CA HIS A 864 -45.67 27.11 10.66
C HIS A 864 -47.11 26.70 10.39
N HIS A 865 -47.85 26.40 11.46
CA HIS A 865 -49.27 26.07 11.36
C HIS A 865 -50.02 27.30 10.81
N SER A 866 -50.56 27.17 9.61
CA SER A 866 -51.51 28.12 9.05
C SER A 866 -52.89 27.67 9.53
N GLY A 867 -53.45 28.32 10.55
CA GLY A 867 -54.76 27.97 11.13
C GLY A 867 -55.96 28.23 10.19
N LYS A 868 -55.87 27.77 8.94
CA LYS A 868 -56.97 27.59 8.01
C LYS A 868 -57.10 26.09 7.81
N GLU A 869 -58.19 25.54 8.33
CA GLU A 869 -58.67 24.20 7.96
C GLU A 869 -58.92 24.12 6.45
#